data_AF-A0A086J0S3-F1
#
_entry.id   AF-A0A086J0S3-F1
#
_cell.length_a   1.000
_cell.length_b   1.000
_cell.length_c   1.000
_cell.angle_alpha   90.00
_cell.angle_beta   90.00
_cell.angle_gamma   90.00
#
_symmetry.space_group_name_H-M   'P 1'
#
loop_
_entity.id
_entity.type
_entity.pdbx_description
1 polymer ?
#
loop_
_entity_poly.entity_id
_entity_poly.type
_entity_poly.pdbx_seq_one_letter_code
_entity_poly.pdbx_strand_id
1 'polypeptide(L)'
;MSFSVIWIKALALISTLLINISRADISLSEIQSTLQFEITTDLSQVKINPEGPLNFLRGYIYHKMELMHNKRFFAPQIDTYYNAGEDPKHPPDTFDKSLYTRDKKQDKVYKVLKKNGTDMYLEKYHTHLIDLFPSHTGDITIEARGNQSFVQFLRAKTTEKHSLQILAMLLLFSEGVNIPIKVNNSVLEVYEKDEKDEIYFKVSMRIPWFDSNLKKEVLTRQRTANQIISFFEANATNCEVLNMLVDRCSQDEVATGIFLDSLKFLIQTYIFGFIDSAKRATEFIQTVHSMTEKYAPKTEAPIKGNSVYDRLFKPASVEAEIDCAVLMKDTQDILNTYRAFPFADNTQLPAYTSVPFYNRELTSFSKNSLESYSNCVECSILSLFCCLTYDPSDFLHKTDHMGNVSDELKDFFSIDKQPFFTTKIEFQEKWCAVVADIKNLNILYRRDRNELYPGILNMLMVIAEIVNAPEDEKDKIVAAMWDLYDGGGYLTNTLSENIKDYTEEVFKRLSKTENIQVNFSDLQCAEFPGNVYDLVGEITVVFEHTNVKNTIVLTITDTHSAIKMEPTVMKVHDDRLERMNRIANTSRDRETFIENLLTMYVDYEARKIDTPENSNEFMRSQVCKTIENNFTDINRLLLMKKISDYNYKQDLVACSIIYSMDQELFLEHPLVRFTSNIIGSTELDRIIVQMDMLAPIVFADLHNKDGKVGAYPRLQFSENRYRQLACFSFSSYFINYTLYNDAVFMVWIMSFRYTCMKDEFVTSCYPLTANKLNRRICQYIFRNGDMKLSNIIDKFIADAYPAQVDEVTHILHFIWTVYLCAEENPNVQLIKENYDFIRNSKHISKDSAPFVLLDDIREQVLKTLNDLKDHLCRNENDVNELNKFILIIQKKV
;
A
#
# COMPACT_ATOMS: atom_id res chain seq x y z
N MET A 1 0.57 -51.10 19.91
CA MET A 1 1.33 -50.67 18.71
C MET A 1 0.44 -50.16 17.58
N SER A 2 -0.70 -50.78 17.22
CA SER A 2 -1.53 -50.27 16.10
C SER A 2 -2.13 -48.88 16.34
N PHE A 3 -2.49 -48.55 17.59
CA PHE A 3 -3.04 -47.24 17.95
C PHE A 3 -2.05 -46.07 17.76
N SER A 4 -0.76 -46.25 18.04
CA SER A 4 0.23 -45.17 17.84
C SER A 4 0.52 -44.95 16.35
N VAL A 5 0.48 -46.01 15.53
CA VAL A 5 0.63 -45.92 14.08
C VAL A 5 -0.55 -45.18 13.45
N ILE A 6 -1.77 -45.40 13.95
CA ILE A 6 -2.98 -44.68 13.47
C ILE A 6 -2.89 -43.20 13.87
N TRP A 7 -2.46 -42.88 15.10
CA TRP A 7 -2.26 -41.51 15.56
C TRP A 7 -1.17 -40.77 14.79
N ILE A 8 -0.02 -41.41 14.55
CA ILE A 8 1.06 -40.83 13.74
C ILE A 8 0.60 -40.60 12.30
N LYS A 9 -0.15 -41.54 11.71
CA LYS A 9 -0.73 -41.35 10.37
C LYS A 9 -1.76 -40.23 10.34
N ALA A 10 -2.60 -40.10 11.37
CA ALA A 10 -3.58 -39.02 11.48
C ALA A 10 -2.92 -37.66 11.68
N LEU A 11 -1.90 -37.56 12.53
CA LEU A 11 -1.07 -36.36 12.70
C LEU A 11 -0.36 -35.99 11.40
N ALA A 12 0.28 -36.95 10.73
CA ALA A 12 0.90 -36.71 9.43
C ALA A 12 -0.13 -36.25 8.40
N LEU A 13 -1.34 -36.82 8.37
CA LEU A 13 -2.40 -36.39 7.46
C LEU A 13 -2.90 -34.98 7.78
N ILE A 14 -3.10 -34.67 9.06
CA ILE A 14 -3.53 -33.34 9.53
C ILE A 14 -2.45 -32.31 9.24
N SER A 15 -1.18 -32.60 9.51
CA SER A 15 -0.04 -31.73 9.16
C SER A 15 0.05 -31.55 7.65
N THR A 16 -0.13 -32.61 6.85
CA THR A 16 -0.12 -32.49 5.36
C THR A 16 -1.30 -31.68 4.85
N LEU A 17 -2.49 -31.83 5.45
CA LEU A 17 -3.67 -31.01 5.17
C LEU A 17 -3.46 -29.55 5.56
N LEU A 18 -2.87 -29.29 6.72
CA LEU A 18 -2.53 -27.94 7.19
C LEU A 18 -1.43 -27.30 6.32
N ILE A 19 -0.45 -28.08 5.86
CA ILE A 19 0.59 -27.65 4.91
C ILE A 19 -0.02 -27.31 3.54
N ASN A 20 -0.98 -28.09 3.05
CA ASN A 20 -1.69 -27.78 1.80
C ASN A 20 -2.68 -26.61 1.94
N ILE A 21 -3.15 -26.32 3.15
CA ILE A 21 -3.98 -25.13 3.43
C ILE A 21 -3.09 -23.87 3.58
N SER A 22 -1.82 -24.03 3.98
CA SER A 22 -0.87 -22.91 4.18
C SER A 22 0.07 -22.64 2.99
N ARG A 23 0.31 -23.61 2.09
CA ARG A 23 1.05 -23.43 0.83
C ARG A 23 0.09 -23.19 -0.32
N ALA A 24 -0.25 -21.92 -0.54
CA ALA A 24 -1.06 -21.54 -1.70
C ALA A 24 -0.26 -21.48 -3.02
N ASP A 25 1.08 -21.35 -2.97
CA ASP A 25 1.87 -20.93 -4.13
C ASP A 25 3.13 -21.81 -4.34
N ILE A 26 3.42 -22.10 -5.61
CA ILE A 26 4.61 -22.84 -6.06
C ILE A 26 5.90 -22.05 -5.74
N SER A 27 6.93 -22.70 -5.21
CA SER A 27 8.24 -22.08 -4.94
C SER A 27 9.08 -21.86 -6.20
N LEU A 28 10.10 -20.99 -6.13
CA LEU A 28 10.98 -20.71 -7.29
C LEU A 28 11.73 -21.96 -7.77
N SER A 29 12.17 -22.84 -6.85
CA SER A 29 12.82 -24.11 -7.20
C SER A 29 11.86 -25.08 -7.89
N GLU A 30 10.60 -25.12 -7.46
CA GLU A 30 9.56 -25.88 -8.14
C GLU A 30 9.27 -25.29 -9.54
N ILE A 31 9.22 -23.96 -9.70
CA ILE A 31 9.09 -23.32 -11.02
C ILE A 31 10.26 -23.71 -11.94
N GLN A 32 11.50 -23.65 -11.44
CA GLN A 32 12.68 -24.12 -12.19
C GLN A 32 12.52 -25.58 -12.63
N SER A 33 12.00 -26.46 -11.76
CA SER A 33 11.75 -27.85 -12.13
C SER A 33 10.69 -28.00 -13.25
N THR A 34 9.67 -27.14 -13.27
CA THR A 34 8.64 -27.14 -14.33
C THR A 34 9.16 -26.64 -15.67
N LEU A 35 10.13 -25.72 -15.68
CA LEU A 35 10.79 -25.24 -16.91
C LEU A 35 11.66 -26.32 -17.56
N GLN A 36 12.19 -27.24 -16.76
CA GLN A 36 13.00 -28.39 -17.22
C GLN A 36 12.14 -29.63 -17.51
N PHE A 37 10.83 -29.57 -17.29
CA PHE A 37 9.95 -30.70 -17.55
C PHE A 37 9.79 -30.95 -19.05
N GLU A 38 10.09 -32.18 -19.48
CA GLU A 38 9.99 -32.61 -20.87
C GLU A 38 8.80 -33.55 -21.09
N ILE A 39 8.10 -33.32 -22.20
CA ILE A 39 7.03 -34.17 -22.71
C ILE A 39 7.59 -34.99 -23.87
N THR A 40 7.49 -36.31 -23.76
CA THR A 40 7.81 -37.22 -24.86
C THR A 40 6.67 -37.22 -25.87
N THR A 41 6.96 -36.85 -27.12
CA THR A 41 6.03 -36.98 -28.26
C THR A 41 6.57 -37.97 -29.28
N ASP A 42 5.75 -38.37 -30.25
CA ASP A 42 6.11 -39.32 -31.30
C ASP A 42 7.28 -38.84 -32.20
N LEU A 43 7.54 -37.53 -32.24
CA LEU A 43 8.52 -36.89 -33.12
C LEU A 43 9.76 -36.37 -32.39
N SER A 44 9.63 -35.87 -31.15
CA SER A 44 10.72 -35.27 -30.36
C SER A 44 10.34 -35.01 -28.90
N GLN A 45 11.32 -34.77 -28.03
CA GLN A 45 11.04 -34.19 -26.71
C GLN A 45 10.71 -32.70 -26.83
N VAL A 46 9.64 -32.28 -26.15
CA VAL A 46 9.14 -30.89 -26.17
C VAL A 46 9.05 -30.40 -24.73
N LYS A 47 9.37 -29.14 -24.50
CA LYS A 47 9.25 -28.47 -23.19
C LYS A 47 8.42 -27.19 -23.33
N ILE A 48 8.03 -26.61 -22.21
CA ILE A 48 7.35 -25.30 -22.24
C ILE A 48 8.26 -24.24 -22.86
N ASN A 49 7.66 -23.32 -23.62
CA ASN A 49 8.40 -22.17 -24.11
C ASN A 49 8.71 -21.24 -22.91
N PRO A 50 9.99 -20.99 -22.58
CA PRO A 50 10.37 -20.14 -21.44
C PRO A 50 9.91 -18.68 -21.62
N GLU A 51 9.72 -18.22 -22.84
CA GLU A 51 9.16 -16.89 -23.15
C GLU A 51 7.63 -16.89 -23.14
N GLY A 52 7.01 -18.06 -23.10
CA GLY A 52 5.57 -18.27 -23.30
C GLY A 52 4.72 -18.10 -22.03
N PRO A 53 3.39 -18.23 -22.18
CA PRO A 53 2.43 -18.02 -21.10
C PRO A 53 2.35 -19.18 -20.08
N LEU A 54 2.98 -20.33 -20.39
CA LEU A 54 3.12 -21.46 -19.45
C LEU A 54 4.30 -21.30 -18.48
N ASN A 55 5.12 -20.26 -18.65
CA ASN A 55 6.16 -19.95 -17.68
C ASN A 55 5.52 -19.40 -16.39
N PHE A 56 5.44 -20.25 -15.35
CA PHE A 56 4.91 -19.91 -14.03
C PHE A 56 5.65 -18.77 -13.33
N LEU A 57 6.84 -18.38 -13.80
CA LEU A 57 7.53 -17.18 -13.32
C LEU A 57 6.70 -15.91 -13.52
N ARG A 58 5.84 -15.84 -14.56
CA ARG A 58 4.90 -14.71 -14.74
C ARG A 58 4.00 -14.54 -13.53
N GLY A 59 3.30 -15.63 -13.14
CA GLY A 59 2.41 -15.66 -11.98
C GLY A 59 3.15 -15.38 -10.67
N TYR A 60 4.36 -15.93 -10.54
CA TYR A 60 5.22 -15.69 -9.38
C TYR A 60 5.59 -14.20 -9.24
N ILE A 61 5.98 -13.54 -10.34
CA ILE A 61 6.30 -12.09 -10.32
C ILE A 61 5.04 -11.27 -10.02
N TYR A 62 3.89 -11.57 -10.64
CA TYR A 62 2.64 -10.88 -10.36
C TYR A 62 2.26 -10.94 -8.88
N HIS A 63 2.48 -12.10 -8.26
CA HIS A 63 2.26 -12.33 -6.83
C HIS A 63 3.26 -11.53 -5.98
N LYS A 64 4.57 -11.59 -6.30
CA LYS A 64 5.60 -10.86 -5.55
C LYS A 64 5.45 -9.34 -5.60
N MET A 65 4.97 -8.81 -6.72
CA MET A 65 4.67 -7.40 -6.90
C MET A 65 3.26 -7.00 -6.43
N GLU A 66 2.44 -7.95 -6.00
CA GLU A 66 1.08 -7.71 -5.50
C GLU A 66 0.19 -7.00 -6.53
N LEU A 67 0.35 -7.34 -7.82
CA LEU A 67 -0.35 -6.65 -8.91
C LEU A 67 -1.87 -6.87 -8.85
N MET A 68 -2.29 -8.09 -8.48
CA MET A 68 -3.71 -8.39 -8.30
C MET A 68 -4.31 -7.65 -7.11
N HIS A 69 -3.53 -7.43 -6.03
CA HIS A 69 -3.90 -6.56 -4.92
C HIS A 69 -4.26 -5.17 -5.44
N ASN A 70 -3.33 -4.54 -6.14
CA ASN A 70 -3.53 -3.19 -6.62
C ASN A 70 -4.70 -3.10 -7.61
N LYS A 71 -4.80 -4.07 -8.53
CA LYS A 71 -5.87 -4.12 -9.53
C LYS A 71 -7.27 -4.30 -8.90
N ARG A 72 -7.42 -5.19 -7.92
CA ARG A 72 -8.72 -5.50 -7.29
C ARG A 72 -9.24 -4.37 -6.40
N PHE A 73 -8.36 -3.60 -5.78
CA PHE A 73 -8.76 -2.58 -4.80
C PHE A 73 -8.71 -1.15 -5.33
N PHE A 74 -7.81 -0.82 -6.26
CA PHE A 74 -7.56 0.58 -6.61
C PHE A 74 -7.86 0.92 -8.07
N ALA A 75 -8.09 -0.07 -8.95
CA ALA A 75 -8.40 0.21 -10.35
C ALA A 75 -9.64 1.11 -10.50
N PRO A 76 -9.63 2.09 -11.42
CA PRO A 76 -10.75 3.02 -11.64
C PRO A 76 -12.08 2.37 -12.00
N GLN A 77 -12.06 1.12 -12.46
CA GLN A 77 -13.26 0.36 -12.82
C GLN A 77 -13.95 -0.27 -11.60
N ILE A 78 -13.27 -0.33 -10.45
CA ILE A 78 -13.82 -0.83 -9.19
C ILE A 78 -14.42 0.34 -8.41
N ASP A 79 -15.67 0.20 -7.99
CA ASP A 79 -16.38 1.06 -7.06
C ASP A 79 -16.25 0.48 -5.65
N THR A 80 -15.24 0.93 -4.92
CA THR A 80 -14.98 0.51 -3.55
C THR A 80 -16.10 1.00 -2.64
N TYR A 81 -16.71 0.09 -1.86
CA TYR A 81 -17.81 0.47 -0.98
C TYR A 81 -17.33 0.97 0.36
N TYR A 82 -17.37 2.30 0.54
CA TYR A 82 -17.15 3.00 1.81
C TYR A 82 -18.11 4.18 1.99
N ASN A 83 -18.22 4.66 3.23
CA ASN A 83 -18.80 5.97 3.57
C ASN A 83 -18.01 6.59 4.72
N ALA A 84 -17.79 7.90 4.66
CA ALA A 84 -17.20 8.69 5.73
C ALA A 84 -18.00 9.97 5.96
N GLY A 85 -18.20 10.37 7.21
CA GLY A 85 -18.93 11.60 7.57
C GLY A 85 -18.87 11.91 9.06
N GLU A 86 -19.53 12.98 9.48
CA GLU A 86 -19.64 13.35 10.90
C GLU A 86 -20.60 12.40 11.64
N ASP A 87 -20.31 12.11 12.91
CA ASP A 87 -21.21 11.30 13.73
C ASP A 87 -22.45 12.14 14.14
N PRO A 88 -23.67 11.80 13.69
CA PRO A 88 -24.88 12.57 13.99
C PRO A 88 -25.26 12.53 15.48
N LYS A 89 -24.67 11.63 16.29
CA LYS A 89 -24.92 11.54 17.73
C LYS A 89 -24.17 12.61 18.53
N HIS A 90 -23.25 13.32 17.90
CA HIS A 90 -22.42 14.33 18.54
C HIS A 90 -22.67 15.71 17.93
N PRO A 91 -22.51 16.79 18.71
CA PRO A 91 -22.60 18.14 18.17
C PRO A 91 -21.64 18.34 16.98
N PRO A 92 -22.00 19.15 15.97
CA PRO A 92 -21.17 19.43 14.80
C PRO A 92 -19.76 19.96 15.12
N ASP A 93 -19.54 20.47 16.34
CA ASP A 93 -18.27 21.07 16.78
C ASP A 93 -17.34 20.08 17.50
N THR A 94 -17.72 18.80 17.60
CA THR A 94 -16.89 17.78 18.28
C THR A 94 -15.81 17.25 17.33
N PHE A 95 -14.59 17.80 17.45
CA PHE A 95 -13.49 17.60 16.49
C PHE A 95 -13.10 16.14 16.22
N ASP A 96 -13.26 15.25 17.21
CA ASP A 96 -12.67 13.91 17.19
C ASP A 96 -13.63 12.77 16.83
N LYS A 97 -14.87 13.08 16.41
CA LYS A 97 -15.90 12.04 16.21
C LYS A 97 -16.45 12.01 14.79
N SER A 98 -15.90 11.12 13.99
CA SER A 98 -16.37 10.81 12.63
C SER A 98 -16.76 9.33 12.53
N LEU A 99 -17.69 9.04 11.61
CA LEU A 99 -18.06 7.68 11.25
C LEU A 99 -17.37 7.32 9.95
N TYR A 100 -16.67 6.19 9.96
CA TYR A 100 -16.13 5.57 8.77
C TYR A 100 -16.63 4.13 8.69
N THR A 101 -17.10 3.74 7.51
CA THR A 101 -17.55 2.37 7.23
C THR A 101 -16.96 1.90 5.92
N ARG A 102 -16.48 0.65 5.90
CA ARG A 102 -15.91 -0.02 4.75
C ARG A 102 -16.44 -1.44 4.67
N ASP A 103 -17.15 -1.78 3.61
CA ASP A 103 -17.65 -3.15 3.39
C ASP A 103 -17.12 -3.73 2.08
N LYS A 104 -16.05 -4.51 2.16
CA LYS A 104 -15.35 -5.13 1.02
C LYS A 104 -16.25 -6.06 0.20
N LYS A 105 -17.31 -6.60 0.81
CA LYS A 105 -18.27 -7.49 0.15
C LYS A 105 -19.23 -6.72 -0.76
N GLN A 106 -19.31 -5.40 -0.60
CA GLN A 106 -20.16 -4.53 -1.41
C GLN A 106 -19.43 -3.83 -2.55
N ASP A 107 -18.11 -4.05 -2.68
CA ASP A 107 -17.35 -3.58 -3.85
C ASP A 107 -17.97 -4.11 -5.13
N LYS A 108 -18.14 -3.23 -6.10
CA LYS A 108 -18.76 -3.53 -7.38
C LYS A 108 -17.96 -2.89 -8.51
N VAL A 109 -18.37 -3.16 -9.73
CA VAL A 109 -17.81 -2.50 -10.91
C VAL A 109 -18.63 -1.26 -11.21
N TYR A 110 -17.97 -0.16 -11.59
CA TYR A 110 -18.65 1.00 -12.15
C TYR A 110 -19.32 0.62 -13.48
N LYS A 111 -20.63 0.86 -13.57
CA LYS A 111 -21.37 0.61 -14.81
C LYS A 111 -21.04 1.67 -15.85
N VAL A 112 -20.82 1.24 -17.08
CA VAL A 112 -20.49 2.13 -18.20
C VAL A 112 -21.75 2.88 -18.65
N LEU A 113 -21.68 4.21 -18.71
CA LEU A 113 -22.78 5.07 -19.18
C LEU A 113 -22.92 5.08 -20.71
N LYS A 114 -21.80 5.05 -21.45
CA LYS A 114 -21.75 5.00 -22.92
C LYS A 114 -21.09 3.71 -23.40
N LYS A 115 -21.85 2.84 -24.06
CA LYS A 115 -21.38 1.52 -24.48
C LYS A 115 -20.56 1.60 -25.77
N ASN A 116 -19.23 1.63 -25.66
CA ASN A 116 -18.34 1.17 -26.73
C ASN A 116 -17.87 -0.28 -26.43
N GLY A 117 -17.21 -0.94 -27.40
CA GLY A 117 -16.78 -2.33 -27.26
C GLY A 117 -15.79 -2.55 -26.11
N THR A 118 -14.80 -1.67 -25.99
CA THR A 118 -13.73 -1.74 -24.97
C THR A 118 -14.28 -1.54 -23.56
N ASP A 119 -15.13 -0.56 -23.33
CA ASP A 119 -15.73 -0.28 -22.03
C ASP A 119 -16.63 -1.44 -21.57
N MET A 120 -17.39 -2.04 -22.49
CA MET A 120 -18.19 -3.23 -22.20
C MET A 120 -17.33 -4.44 -21.83
N TYR A 121 -16.16 -4.60 -22.47
CA TYR A 121 -15.19 -5.61 -22.09
C TYR A 121 -14.66 -5.33 -20.68
N LEU A 122 -14.20 -4.11 -20.39
CA LEU A 122 -13.63 -3.74 -19.10
C LEU A 122 -14.64 -3.91 -17.95
N GLU A 123 -15.92 -3.58 -18.16
CA GLU A 123 -16.98 -3.80 -17.16
C GLU A 123 -17.13 -5.29 -16.81
N LYS A 124 -17.19 -6.16 -17.83
CA LYS A 124 -17.28 -7.62 -17.63
C LYS A 124 -16.00 -8.19 -17.04
N TYR A 125 -14.84 -7.73 -17.52
CA TYR A 125 -13.53 -8.13 -17.03
C TYR A 125 -13.41 -7.89 -15.52
N HIS A 126 -13.70 -6.67 -15.07
CA HIS A 126 -13.62 -6.33 -13.64
C HIS A 126 -14.71 -7.05 -12.82
N THR A 127 -15.84 -7.39 -13.42
CA THR A 127 -16.88 -8.19 -12.74
C THR A 127 -16.33 -9.59 -12.43
N HIS A 128 -15.73 -10.23 -13.44
CA HIS A 128 -15.13 -11.55 -13.26
C HIS A 128 -13.83 -11.51 -12.45
N LEU A 129 -13.10 -10.40 -12.46
CA LEU A 129 -11.97 -10.19 -11.55
C LEU A 129 -12.44 -10.24 -10.09
N ILE A 130 -13.54 -9.57 -9.73
CA ILE A 130 -14.11 -9.65 -8.37
C ILE A 130 -14.58 -11.08 -8.04
N ASP A 131 -15.20 -11.77 -9.00
CA ASP A 131 -15.70 -13.14 -8.82
C ASP A 131 -14.57 -14.17 -8.60
N LEU A 132 -13.48 -14.05 -9.36
CA LEU A 132 -12.31 -14.94 -9.32
C LEU A 132 -11.38 -14.64 -8.14
N PHE A 133 -11.30 -13.37 -7.73
CA PHE A 133 -10.42 -12.86 -6.68
C PHE A 133 -11.22 -12.11 -5.60
N PRO A 134 -12.12 -12.79 -4.88
CA PRO A 134 -12.88 -12.16 -3.82
C PRO A 134 -12.00 -11.79 -2.62
N SER A 135 -12.45 -10.77 -1.88
CA SER A 135 -11.78 -10.31 -0.66
C SER A 135 -12.79 -10.00 0.44
N HIS A 136 -13.29 -11.06 1.09
CA HIS A 136 -14.29 -10.92 2.16
C HIS A 136 -13.68 -10.41 3.47
N THR A 137 -12.42 -10.73 3.72
CA THR A 137 -11.66 -10.36 4.94
C THR A 137 -10.72 -9.18 4.68
N GLY A 138 -10.26 -8.96 3.44
CA GLY A 138 -9.32 -7.90 3.06
C GLY A 138 -8.07 -8.41 2.38
N ASP A 139 -7.81 -9.71 2.46
CA ASP A 139 -6.85 -10.38 1.58
C ASP A 139 -7.52 -10.80 0.29
N ILE A 140 -6.75 -10.82 -0.79
CA ILE A 140 -7.19 -11.43 -2.04
C ILE A 140 -6.91 -12.91 -1.96
N THR A 141 -7.92 -13.71 -2.28
CA THR A 141 -7.78 -15.15 -2.35
C THR A 141 -8.68 -15.71 -3.43
N ILE A 142 -8.26 -16.81 -4.05
CA ILE A 142 -9.15 -17.62 -4.88
C ILE A 142 -10.08 -18.50 -4.02
N GLU A 143 -9.78 -18.66 -2.71
CA GLU A 143 -10.45 -19.56 -1.76
C GLU A 143 -11.80 -19.02 -1.27
N ALA A 144 -12.69 -18.73 -2.21
CA ALA A 144 -14.03 -18.28 -1.90
C ALA A 144 -14.89 -19.46 -1.40
N ARG A 145 -15.47 -19.32 -0.20
CA ARG A 145 -16.35 -20.33 0.44
C ARG A 145 -17.83 -20.20 0.05
N GLY A 146 -18.13 -19.43 -1.00
CA GLY A 146 -19.50 -19.24 -1.49
C GLY A 146 -19.94 -20.36 -2.44
N ASN A 147 -21.25 -20.61 -2.51
CA ASN A 147 -21.84 -21.63 -3.39
C ASN A 147 -21.79 -21.29 -4.89
N GLN A 148 -21.31 -20.10 -5.26
CA GLN A 148 -21.01 -19.65 -6.63
C GLN A 148 -19.51 -19.51 -6.90
N SER A 149 -18.67 -19.97 -5.98
CA SER A 149 -17.22 -19.88 -6.09
C SER A 149 -16.68 -20.70 -7.26
N PHE A 150 -15.82 -20.10 -8.09
CA PHE A 150 -15.21 -20.80 -9.20
C PHE A 150 -14.24 -21.89 -8.73
N VAL A 151 -13.48 -21.67 -7.65
CA VAL A 151 -12.59 -22.71 -7.10
C VAL A 151 -13.39 -23.90 -6.56
N GLN A 152 -14.54 -23.65 -5.94
CA GLN A 152 -15.42 -24.72 -5.45
C GLN A 152 -16.02 -25.53 -6.60
N PHE A 153 -16.38 -24.86 -7.71
CA PHE A 153 -16.77 -25.56 -8.92
C PHE A 153 -15.66 -26.47 -9.45
N LEU A 154 -14.42 -25.99 -9.52
CA LEU A 154 -13.28 -26.78 -10.01
C LEU A 154 -12.95 -27.96 -9.09
N ARG A 155 -13.05 -27.79 -7.76
CA ARG A 155 -12.73 -28.82 -6.77
C ARG A 155 -13.90 -29.75 -6.43
N ALA A 156 -15.11 -29.49 -6.93
CA ALA A 156 -16.25 -30.35 -6.68
C ALA A 156 -15.99 -31.75 -7.24
N LYS A 157 -16.42 -32.80 -6.52
CA LYS A 157 -16.27 -34.21 -6.94
C LYS A 157 -16.77 -34.50 -8.36
N THR A 158 -17.80 -33.77 -8.81
CA THR A 158 -18.36 -33.90 -10.16
C THR A 158 -17.48 -33.31 -11.27
N THR A 159 -16.52 -32.46 -10.90
CA THR A 159 -15.74 -31.61 -11.80
C THR A 159 -14.24 -31.81 -11.64
N GLU A 160 -13.75 -32.21 -10.47
CA GLU A 160 -12.34 -32.28 -10.07
C GLU A 160 -11.45 -32.98 -11.10
N LYS A 161 -11.92 -34.10 -11.66
CA LYS A 161 -11.23 -34.86 -12.72
C LYS A 161 -10.98 -34.08 -14.01
N HIS A 162 -11.77 -33.03 -14.26
CA HIS A 162 -11.70 -32.16 -15.43
C HIS A 162 -11.21 -30.74 -15.07
N SER A 163 -10.81 -30.48 -13.83
CA SER A 163 -10.39 -29.15 -13.35
C SER A 163 -9.24 -28.56 -14.18
N LEU A 164 -8.17 -29.34 -14.40
CA LEU A 164 -7.02 -28.92 -15.22
C LEU A 164 -7.40 -28.73 -16.69
N GLN A 165 -8.34 -29.52 -17.22
CA GLN A 165 -8.84 -29.35 -18.60
C GLN A 165 -9.65 -28.07 -18.75
N ILE A 166 -10.46 -27.70 -17.76
CA ILE A 166 -11.18 -26.42 -17.75
C ILE A 166 -10.19 -25.25 -17.68
N LEU A 167 -9.18 -25.32 -16.81
CA LEU A 167 -8.15 -24.27 -16.73
C LEU A 167 -7.33 -24.16 -18.03
N ALA A 168 -6.98 -25.29 -18.64
CA ALA A 168 -6.28 -25.32 -19.93
C ALA A 168 -7.15 -24.73 -21.04
N MET A 169 -8.45 -25.02 -21.06
CA MET A 169 -9.41 -24.42 -21.99
C MET A 169 -9.45 -22.89 -21.85
N LEU A 170 -9.55 -22.37 -20.62
CA LEU A 170 -9.57 -20.91 -20.37
C LEU A 170 -8.25 -20.24 -20.76
N LEU A 171 -7.11 -20.89 -20.49
CA LEU A 171 -5.80 -20.43 -20.95
C LEU A 171 -5.79 -20.35 -22.48
N LEU A 172 -6.20 -21.42 -23.18
CA LEU A 172 -6.22 -21.46 -24.64
C LEU A 172 -7.17 -20.42 -25.26
N PHE A 173 -8.34 -20.16 -24.65
CA PHE A 173 -9.20 -19.04 -25.04
C PHE A 173 -8.48 -17.70 -24.92
N SER A 174 -7.75 -17.46 -23.82
CA SER A 174 -6.96 -16.23 -23.65
C SER A 174 -5.80 -16.09 -24.65
N GLU A 175 -5.41 -17.19 -25.30
CA GLU A 175 -4.36 -17.25 -26.31
C GLU A 175 -4.88 -17.20 -27.75
N GLY A 176 -6.20 -17.06 -27.94
CA GLY A 176 -6.81 -16.92 -29.25
C GLY A 176 -7.29 -18.23 -29.89
N VAL A 177 -7.32 -19.33 -29.14
CA VAL A 177 -7.72 -20.64 -29.66
C VAL A 177 -9.23 -20.79 -29.60
N ASN A 178 -9.83 -21.14 -30.73
CA ASN A 178 -11.26 -21.42 -30.82
C ASN A 178 -11.56 -22.89 -30.46
N ILE A 179 -12.04 -23.13 -29.25
CA ILE A 179 -12.46 -24.46 -28.78
C ILE A 179 -13.99 -24.54 -28.85
N PRO A 180 -14.56 -25.52 -29.58
CA PRO A 180 -16.01 -25.67 -29.67
C PRO A 180 -16.59 -26.15 -28.33
N ILE A 181 -17.42 -25.32 -27.70
CA ILE A 181 -18.08 -25.65 -26.44
C ILE A 181 -19.57 -25.37 -26.47
N LYS A 182 -20.30 -25.98 -25.54
CA LYS A 182 -21.65 -25.61 -25.17
C LYS A 182 -21.72 -25.48 -23.66
N VAL A 183 -21.94 -24.26 -23.20
CA VAL A 183 -22.00 -23.92 -21.78
C VAL A 183 -23.36 -23.33 -21.44
N ASN A 184 -23.98 -23.85 -20.38
CA ASN A 184 -25.23 -23.32 -19.83
C ASN A 184 -25.34 -23.63 -18.34
N ASN A 185 -26.44 -23.22 -17.70
CA ASN A 185 -26.65 -23.40 -16.25
C ASN A 185 -26.82 -24.87 -15.78
N SER A 186 -26.71 -25.85 -16.67
CA SER A 186 -26.81 -27.28 -16.34
C SER A 186 -25.56 -28.08 -16.72
N VAL A 187 -24.85 -27.72 -17.80
CA VAL A 187 -23.73 -28.51 -18.31
C VAL A 187 -22.71 -27.65 -19.06
N LEU A 188 -21.44 -28.07 -18.98
CA LEU A 188 -20.37 -27.73 -19.91
C LEU A 188 -20.07 -28.97 -20.77
N GLU A 189 -20.21 -28.85 -22.08
CA GLU A 189 -19.84 -29.86 -23.06
C GLU A 189 -18.71 -29.27 -23.92
N VAL A 190 -17.57 -29.96 -24.01
CA VAL A 190 -16.46 -29.60 -24.89
C VAL A 190 -16.38 -30.63 -25.99
N TYR A 191 -16.40 -30.18 -27.24
CA TYR A 191 -16.51 -31.05 -28.42
C TYR A 191 -15.14 -31.34 -29.03
N GLU A 192 -15.04 -32.46 -29.71
CA GLU A 192 -13.91 -32.78 -30.57
C GLU A 192 -13.80 -31.76 -31.73
N LYS A 193 -12.57 -31.48 -32.19
CA LYS A 193 -12.32 -30.43 -33.21
C LYS A 193 -13.02 -30.72 -34.53
N ASP A 194 -12.92 -31.96 -35.00
CA ASP A 194 -13.35 -32.39 -36.33
C ASP A 194 -14.73 -33.07 -36.35
N GLU A 195 -15.28 -33.39 -35.17
CA GLU A 195 -16.56 -34.11 -35.00
C GLU A 195 -17.56 -33.28 -34.20
N LYS A 196 -18.45 -32.55 -34.91
CA LYS A 196 -19.38 -31.55 -34.33
C LYS A 196 -20.29 -32.05 -33.20
N ASP A 197 -20.44 -33.36 -33.03
CA ASP A 197 -21.30 -33.96 -32.01
C ASP A 197 -20.56 -34.92 -31.05
N GLU A 198 -19.26 -35.17 -31.27
CA GLU A 198 -18.46 -36.00 -30.36
C GLU A 198 -17.97 -35.15 -29.18
N ILE A 199 -18.21 -35.64 -27.96
CA ILE A 199 -17.87 -34.92 -26.73
C ILE A 199 -16.50 -35.38 -26.24
N TYR A 200 -15.54 -34.46 -26.22
CA TYR A 200 -14.22 -34.70 -25.62
C TYR A 200 -14.30 -34.83 -24.10
N PHE A 201 -15.01 -33.91 -23.43
CA PHE A 201 -15.41 -34.09 -22.03
C PHE A 201 -16.66 -33.30 -21.67
N LYS A 202 -17.30 -33.72 -20.57
CA LYS A 202 -18.54 -33.13 -20.06
C LYS A 202 -18.50 -32.97 -18.55
N VAL A 203 -18.96 -31.81 -18.09
CA VAL A 203 -19.01 -31.44 -16.67
C VAL A 203 -20.41 -30.94 -16.30
N SER A 204 -20.91 -31.37 -15.15
CA SER A 204 -22.15 -30.84 -14.59
C SER A 204 -21.94 -29.43 -14.06
N MET A 205 -22.79 -28.48 -14.47
CA MET A 205 -22.85 -27.14 -13.86
C MET A 205 -23.72 -27.11 -12.60
N ARG A 206 -24.07 -28.29 -12.08
CA ARG A 206 -24.73 -28.46 -10.79
C ARG A 206 -23.82 -29.28 -9.90
N ILE A 207 -23.31 -28.64 -8.85
CA ILE A 207 -22.44 -29.28 -7.87
C ILE A 207 -23.21 -29.48 -6.55
N PRO A 208 -22.96 -30.56 -5.82
CA PRO A 208 -23.46 -30.71 -4.46
C PRO A 208 -22.91 -29.60 -3.55
N TRP A 209 -23.77 -29.00 -2.72
CA TRP A 209 -23.39 -27.95 -1.77
C TRP A 209 -24.14 -28.12 -0.45
N PHE A 210 -23.45 -28.02 0.68
CA PHE A 210 -24.11 -28.09 1.98
C PHE A 210 -24.79 -26.76 2.33
N ASP A 211 -26.12 -26.76 2.35
CA ASP A 211 -26.90 -25.59 2.78
C ASP A 211 -27.04 -25.61 4.30
N SER A 212 -26.43 -24.63 4.97
CA SER A 212 -26.44 -24.51 6.43
C SER A 212 -27.84 -24.26 7.00
N ASN A 213 -28.73 -23.63 6.24
CA ASN A 213 -30.10 -23.35 6.69
C ASN A 213 -30.96 -24.62 6.61
N LEU A 214 -30.79 -25.40 5.55
CA LEU A 214 -31.54 -26.66 5.34
C LEU A 214 -30.88 -27.88 6.00
N LYS A 215 -29.66 -27.73 6.52
CA LYS A 215 -28.81 -28.78 7.11
C LYS A 215 -28.71 -30.03 6.23
N LYS A 216 -28.65 -29.83 4.90
CA LYS A 216 -28.56 -30.91 3.92
C LYS A 216 -27.80 -30.47 2.68
N GLU A 217 -27.34 -31.45 1.92
CA GLU A 217 -26.72 -31.22 0.63
C GLU A 217 -27.77 -30.92 -0.45
N VAL A 218 -27.56 -29.86 -1.22
CA VAL A 218 -28.42 -29.40 -2.30
C VAL A 218 -27.58 -29.19 -3.56
N LEU A 219 -28.09 -29.63 -4.71
CA LEU A 219 -27.47 -29.38 -6.00
C LEU A 219 -27.60 -27.89 -6.38
N THR A 220 -26.48 -27.17 -6.36
CA THR A 220 -26.42 -25.74 -6.66
C THR A 220 -25.90 -25.50 -8.07
N ARG A 221 -26.63 -24.68 -8.84
CA ARG A 221 -26.24 -24.26 -10.19
C ARG A 221 -25.08 -23.27 -10.12
N GLN A 222 -24.03 -23.51 -10.88
CA GLN A 222 -22.83 -22.67 -10.94
C GLN A 222 -22.98 -21.60 -12.03
N ARG A 223 -23.69 -20.51 -11.71
CA ARG A 223 -23.96 -19.41 -12.66
C ARG A 223 -22.71 -18.59 -12.95
N THR A 224 -21.94 -18.29 -11.91
CA THR A 224 -20.68 -17.53 -12.06
C THR A 224 -19.67 -18.28 -12.92
N ALA A 225 -19.50 -19.60 -12.72
CA ALA A 225 -18.65 -20.42 -13.58
C ALA A 225 -19.08 -20.39 -15.06
N ASN A 226 -20.39 -20.51 -15.33
CA ASN A 226 -20.95 -20.38 -16.67
C ASN A 226 -20.61 -19.00 -17.29
N GLN A 227 -20.83 -17.91 -16.54
CA GLN A 227 -20.54 -16.55 -17.02
C GLN A 227 -19.05 -16.35 -17.33
N ILE A 228 -18.15 -16.82 -16.46
CA ILE A 228 -16.70 -16.75 -16.67
C ILE A 228 -16.31 -17.51 -17.94
N ILE A 229 -16.76 -18.76 -18.10
CA ILE A 229 -16.42 -19.57 -19.28
C ILE A 229 -16.93 -18.90 -20.57
N SER A 230 -18.19 -18.46 -20.59
CA SER A 230 -18.75 -17.74 -21.74
C SER A 230 -18.01 -16.43 -22.03
N PHE A 231 -17.50 -15.74 -21.01
CA PHE A 231 -16.75 -14.50 -21.19
C PHE A 231 -15.39 -14.74 -21.87
N PHE A 232 -14.66 -15.79 -21.47
CA PHE A 232 -13.42 -16.18 -22.13
C PHE A 232 -13.66 -16.65 -23.57
N GLU A 233 -14.66 -17.52 -23.78
CA GLU A 233 -15.06 -17.98 -25.12
C GLU A 233 -15.39 -16.80 -26.06
N ALA A 234 -16.23 -15.87 -25.60
CA ALA A 234 -16.67 -14.73 -26.40
C ALA A 234 -15.52 -13.78 -26.80
N ASN A 235 -14.42 -13.77 -26.06
CA ASN A 235 -13.27 -12.90 -26.32
C ASN A 235 -12.07 -13.63 -26.91
N ALA A 236 -12.15 -14.94 -27.12
CA ALA A 236 -11.09 -15.75 -27.73
C ALA A 236 -10.77 -15.35 -29.18
N THR A 237 -11.62 -14.56 -29.84
CA THR A 237 -11.39 -14.06 -31.21
C THR A 237 -11.34 -12.53 -31.27
N ASN A 238 -11.39 -11.85 -30.11
CA ASN A 238 -11.36 -10.40 -30.03
C ASN A 238 -9.92 -9.89 -30.10
N CYS A 239 -9.50 -9.42 -31.27
CA CYS A 239 -8.12 -8.97 -31.51
C CYS A 239 -7.68 -7.83 -30.58
N GLU A 240 -8.56 -6.89 -30.24
CA GLU A 240 -8.22 -5.79 -29.32
C GLU A 240 -7.88 -6.32 -27.93
N VAL A 241 -8.67 -7.27 -27.42
CA VAL A 241 -8.45 -7.91 -26.12
C VAL A 241 -7.20 -8.78 -26.12
N LEU A 242 -6.97 -9.55 -27.18
CA LEU A 242 -5.80 -10.42 -27.30
C LEU A 242 -4.48 -9.61 -27.39
N ASN A 243 -4.53 -8.40 -27.94
CA ASN A 243 -3.39 -7.50 -28.07
C ASN A 243 -3.05 -6.73 -26.78
N MET A 244 -3.87 -6.80 -25.73
CA MET A 244 -3.57 -6.15 -24.43
C MET A 244 -2.34 -6.77 -23.74
N LEU A 245 -1.99 -8.02 -24.06
CA LEU A 245 -0.74 -8.65 -23.66
C LEU A 245 -0.23 -9.50 -24.82
N VAL A 246 0.91 -9.10 -25.38
CA VAL A 246 1.64 -9.83 -26.41
C VAL A 246 2.97 -10.33 -25.83
N ASP A 247 3.46 -11.47 -26.32
CA ASP A 247 4.72 -12.04 -25.80
C ASP A 247 5.95 -11.23 -26.26
N ARG A 248 5.81 -10.45 -27.33
CA ARG A 248 6.82 -9.48 -27.76
C ARG A 248 6.36 -8.06 -27.52
N CYS A 249 7.01 -7.35 -26.62
CA CYS A 249 6.72 -5.97 -26.26
C CYS A 249 7.99 -5.27 -25.78
N SER A 250 7.95 -3.95 -25.82
CA SER A 250 8.94 -3.06 -25.22
C SER A 250 8.70 -2.88 -23.71
N GLN A 251 9.72 -2.41 -23.01
CA GLN A 251 9.60 -2.03 -21.60
C GLN A 251 8.55 -0.93 -21.38
N ASP A 252 8.47 0.06 -22.29
CA ASP A 252 7.49 1.14 -22.20
C ASP A 252 6.04 0.63 -22.32
N GLU A 253 5.78 -0.34 -23.20
CA GLU A 253 4.47 -0.99 -23.32
C GLU A 253 4.09 -1.73 -22.04
N VAL A 254 5.02 -2.47 -21.42
CA VAL A 254 4.77 -3.13 -20.12
C VAL A 254 4.50 -2.10 -19.03
N ALA A 255 5.24 -0.99 -19.02
CA ALA A 255 5.10 0.08 -18.03
C ALA A 255 3.76 0.82 -18.10
N THR A 256 3.00 0.73 -19.20
CA THR A 256 1.62 1.25 -19.26
C THR A 256 0.65 0.50 -18.33
N GLY A 257 0.96 -0.76 -17.99
CA GLY A 257 0.08 -1.64 -17.22
C GLY A 257 -1.18 -2.09 -17.96
N ILE A 258 -1.29 -1.88 -19.28
CA ILE A 258 -2.44 -2.36 -20.09
C ILE A 258 -2.62 -3.87 -19.96
N PHE A 259 -1.53 -4.64 -19.79
CA PHE A 259 -1.59 -6.09 -19.63
C PHE A 259 -2.42 -6.53 -18.41
N LEU A 260 -2.60 -5.68 -17.39
CA LEU A 260 -3.44 -5.95 -16.22
C LEU A 260 -4.94 -6.04 -16.57
N ASP A 261 -5.35 -5.59 -17.75
CA ASP A 261 -6.72 -5.73 -18.29
C ASP A 261 -6.85 -6.92 -19.27
N SER A 262 -5.79 -7.71 -19.47
CA SER A 262 -5.81 -8.84 -20.40
C SER A 262 -6.40 -10.11 -19.77
N LEU A 263 -7.08 -10.92 -20.60
CA LEU A 263 -7.50 -12.27 -20.19
C LEU A 263 -6.32 -13.14 -19.75
N LYS A 264 -5.15 -12.95 -20.38
CA LYS A 264 -3.91 -13.67 -20.09
C LYS A 264 -3.47 -13.43 -18.65
N PHE A 265 -3.39 -12.17 -18.21
CA PHE A 265 -3.06 -11.83 -16.82
C PHE A 265 -4.07 -12.43 -15.84
N LEU A 266 -5.37 -12.30 -16.12
CA LEU A 266 -6.44 -12.80 -15.25
C LEU A 266 -6.35 -14.32 -15.03
N ILE A 267 -6.26 -15.10 -16.12
CA ILE A 267 -6.23 -16.57 -16.02
C ILE A 267 -4.89 -17.10 -15.54
N GLN A 268 -3.76 -16.50 -15.94
CA GLN A 268 -2.43 -16.91 -15.47
C GLN A 268 -2.30 -16.70 -13.96
N THR A 269 -2.79 -15.58 -13.43
CA THR A 269 -2.80 -15.33 -11.98
C THR A 269 -3.68 -16.34 -11.24
N TYR A 270 -4.84 -16.69 -11.80
CA TYR A 270 -5.76 -17.65 -11.17
C TYR A 270 -5.19 -19.08 -11.19
N ILE A 271 -4.58 -19.49 -12.32
CA ILE A 271 -3.90 -20.79 -12.44
C ILE A 271 -2.75 -20.89 -11.44
N PHE A 272 -1.94 -19.83 -11.32
CA PHE A 272 -0.82 -19.80 -10.36
C PHE A 272 -1.32 -20.01 -8.93
N GLY A 273 -2.37 -19.32 -8.50
CA GLY A 273 -2.95 -19.52 -7.16
C GLY A 273 -3.70 -20.84 -6.97
N PHE A 274 -4.06 -21.55 -8.06
CA PHE A 274 -4.75 -22.84 -7.98
C PHE A 274 -3.79 -24.04 -7.95
N ILE A 275 -2.60 -23.89 -8.54
CA ILE A 275 -1.59 -24.96 -8.61
C ILE A 275 -0.65 -24.83 -7.42
N ASP A 276 -0.66 -25.85 -6.55
CA ASP A 276 0.00 -25.84 -5.25
C ASP A 276 1.34 -26.58 -5.19
N SER A 277 1.76 -27.20 -6.30
CA SER A 277 2.94 -28.07 -6.33
C SER A 277 3.53 -28.24 -7.73
N ALA A 278 4.83 -28.54 -7.79
CA ALA A 278 5.50 -28.89 -9.06
C ALA A 278 4.81 -30.06 -9.79
N LYS A 279 4.37 -31.09 -9.05
CA LYS A 279 3.65 -32.24 -9.64
C LYS A 279 2.37 -31.80 -10.32
N ARG A 280 1.56 -30.97 -9.65
CA ARG A 280 0.29 -30.50 -10.20
C ARG A 280 0.52 -29.56 -11.39
N ALA A 281 1.59 -28.77 -11.37
CA ALA A 281 2.04 -27.96 -12.51
C ALA A 281 2.40 -28.83 -13.72
N THR A 282 3.14 -29.92 -13.53
CA THR A 282 3.46 -30.89 -14.58
C THR A 282 2.20 -31.52 -15.19
N GLU A 283 1.24 -31.95 -14.36
CA GLU A 283 -0.05 -32.48 -14.82
C GLU A 283 -0.83 -31.45 -15.65
N PHE A 284 -0.79 -30.18 -15.25
CA PHE A 284 -1.39 -29.08 -16.00
C PHE A 284 -0.70 -28.85 -17.35
N ILE A 285 0.64 -28.81 -17.38
CA ILE A 285 1.43 -28.65 -18.60
C ILE A 285 1.12 -29.76 -19.61
N GLN A 286 1.05 -31.02 -19.17
CA GLN A 286 0.68 -32.15 -20.02
C GLN A 286 -0.75 -32.02 -20.57
N THR A 287 -1.68 -31.53 -19.74
CA THR A 287 -3.07 -31.28 -20.14
C THR A 287 -3.15 -30.20 -21.21
N VAL A 288 -2.42 -29.08 -21.02
CA VAL A 288 -2.35 -28.00 -22.02
C VAL A 288 -1.72 -28.50 -23.32
N HIS A 289 -0.65 -29.30 -23.26
CA HIS A 289 -0.02 -29.87 -24.45
C HIS A 289 -1.02 -30.69 -25.26
N SER A 290 -1.69 -31.65 -24.61
CA SER A 290 -2.67 -32.54 -25.24
C SER A 290 -3.82 -31.76 -25.89
N MET A 291 -4.31 -30.71 -25.22
CA MET A 291 -5.38 -29.85 -25.78
C MET A 291 -4.86 -28.94 -26.89
N THR A 292 -3.63 -28.46 -26.83
CA THR A 292 -3.03 -27.60 -27.86
C THR A 292 -2.80 -28.39 -29.14
N GLU A 293 -2.27 -29.61 -29.07
CA GLU A 293 -2.13 -30.50 -30.23
C GLU A 293 -3.47 -30.75 -30.94
N LYS A 294 -4.54 -30.89 -30.15
CA LYS A 294 -5.89 -31.10 -30.67
C LYS A 294 -6.46 -29.84 -31.33
N TYR A 295 -6.45 -28.70 -30.63
CA TYR A 295 -7.22 -27.53 -31.06
C TYR A 295 -6.41 -26.51 -31.85
N ALA A 296 -5.09 -26.40 -31.65
CA ALA A 296 -4.21 -25.43 -32.29
C ALA A 296 -2.88 -26.05 -32.76
N PRO A 297 -2.90 -27.04 -33.67
CA PRO A 297 -1.68 -27.69 -34.16
C PRO A 297 -0.81 -26.75 -35.00
N LYS A 298 0.49 -27.06 -35.11
CA LYS A 298 1.50 -26.27 -35.86
C LYS A 298 1.15 -25.95 -37.32
N THR A 299 0.21 -26.67 -37.92
CA THR A 299 -0.16 -26.56 -39.34
C THR A 299 -1.16 -25.44 -39.65
N GLU A 300 -1.69 -24.72 -38.65
CA GLU A 300 -2.53 -23.55 -38.89
C GLU A 300 -1.72 -22.36 -39.44
N ALA A 301 -2.16 -21.78 -40.56
CA ALA A 301 -1.39 -20.85 -41.37
C ALA A 301 -0.93 -19.59 -40.59
N PRO A 302 0.34 -19.18 -40.74
CA PRO A 302 0.98 -18.13 -39.95
C PRO A 302 0.57 -16.75 -40.49
N ILE A 303 -0.55 -16.20 -40.03
CA ILE A 303 -0.97 -14.88 -40.51
C ILE A 303 -0.22 -13.75 -39.80
N LYS A 304 0.37 -13.93 -38.59
CA LYS A 304 1.16 -12.87 -37.90
C LYS A 304 2.25 -13.37 -36.93
N GLY A 305 3.10 -14.32 -37.33
CA GLY A 305 4.20 -14.82 -36.49
C GLY A 305 3.76 -15.93 -35.52
N ASN A 306 4.71 -16.83 -35.19
CA ASN A 306 4.63 -18.08 -34.39
C ASN A 306 3.24 -18.61 -34.01
N SER A 307 2.93 -19.86 -34.41
CA SER A 307 1.68 -20.55 -34.05
C SER A 307 1.45 -20.55 -32.53
N VAL A 308 0.19 -20.66 -32.08
CA VAL A 308 -0.11 -20.75 -30.62
C VAL A 308 0.66 -21.89 -29.97
N TYR A 309 0.85 -23.01 -30.69
CA TYR A 309 1.68 -24.12 -30.24
C TYR A 309 3.12 -23.66 -29.94
N ASP A 310 3.77 -22.93 -30.85
CA ASP A 310 5.16 -22.49 -30.69
C ASP A 310 5.32 -21.41 -29.60
N ARG A 311 4.24 -20.68 -29.30
CA ARG A 311 4.20 -19.76 -28.15
C ARG A 311 4.12 -20.51 -26.82
N LEU A 312 3.49 -21.68 -26.77
CA LEU A 312 3.34 -22.49 -25.56
C LEU A 312 4.49 -23.47 -25.35
N PHE A 313 5.03 -24.06 -26.42
CA PHE A 313 5.97 -25.16 -26.40
C PHE A 313 7.11 -24.96 -27.39
N LYS A 314 8.31 -25.45 -27.05
CA LYS A 314 9.50 -25.44 -27.90
C LYS A 314 10.21 -26.81 -27.82
N PRO A 315 10.97 -27.23 -28.86
CA PRO A 315 11.78 -28.45 -28.79
C PRO A 315 12.73 -28.41 -27.58
N ALA A 316 12.93 -29.55 -26.90
CA ALA A 316 13.74 -29.61 -25.68
C ALA A 316 15.21 -29.19 -25.91
N SER A 317 15.72 -29.41 -27.12
CA SER A 317 17.07 -29.03 -27.56
C SER A 317 17.31 -27.52 -27.70
N VAL A 318 16.26 -26.70 -27.68
CA VAL A 318 16.37 -25.25 -27.79
C VAL A 318 16.44 -24.66 -26.38
N GLU A 319 17.59 -24.08 -26.03
CA GLU A 319 17.76 -23.32 -24.80
C GLU A 319 17.21 -21.89 -24.96
N ALA A 320 16.81 -21.29 -23.84
CA ALA A 320 16.47 -19.87 -23.81
C ALA A 320 17.74 -19.04 -24.02
N GLU A 321 17.62 -17.87 -24.64
CA GLU A 321 18.74 -16.92 -24.71
C GLU A 321 19.10 -16.41 -23.31
N ILE A 322 18.09 -16.20 -22.46
CA ILE A 322 18.22 -15.78 -21.06
C ILE A 322 17.43 -16.73 -20.17
N ASP A 323 18.06 -17.20 -19.10
CA ASP A 323 17.36 -17.93 -18.05
C ASP A 323 16.83 -16.94 -17.01
N CYS A 324 15.60 -16.44 -17.24
CA CYS A 324 14.91 -15.55 -16.30
C CYS A 324 14.74 -16.19 -14.91
N ALA A 325 14.68 -17.51 -14.79
CA ALA A 325 14.54 -18.18 -13.50
C ALA A 325 15.87 -18.18 -12.72
N VAL A 326 17.02 -18.22 -13.41
CA VAL A 326 18.33 -17.99 -12.80
C VAL A 326 18.47 -16.53 -12.37
N LEU A 327 18.16 -15.57 -13.24
CA LEU A 327 18.22 -14.15 -12.88
C LEU A 327 17.27 -13.80 -11.71
N MET A 328 16.09 -14.43 -11.66
CA MET A 328 15.18 -14.30 -10.51
C MET A 328 15.80 -14.84 -9.22
N LYS A 329 16.52 -15.96 -9.29
CA LYS A 329 17.24 -16.52 -8.14
C LYS A 329 18.37 -15.58 -7.71
N ASP A 330 19.17 -15.07 -8.65
CA ASP A 330 20.23 -14.10 -8.37
C ASP A 330 19.66 -12.84 -7.70
N THR A 331 18.49 -12.37 -8.16
CA THR A 331 17.76 -11.25 -7.54
C THR A 331 17.40 -11.58 -6.09
N GLN A 332 16.87 -12.78 -5.81
CA GLN A 332 16.57 -13.21 -4.43
C GLN A 332 17.83 -13.32 -3.57
N ASP A 333 18.92 -13.82 -4.13
CA ASP A 333 20.20 -13.95 -3.43
C ASP A 333 20.80 -12.56 -3.10
N ILE A 334 20.64 -11.57 -3.99
CA ILE A 334 21.00 -10.18 -3.71
C ILE A 334 20.14 -9.61 -2.58
N LEU A 335 18.81 -9.80 -2.61
CA LEU A 335 17.91 -9.31 -1.55
C LEU A 335 18.23 -9.93 -0.19
N ASN A 336 18.61 -11.20 -0.19
CA ASN A 336 19.00 -11.91 1.03
C ASN A 336 20.45 -11.59 1.47
N THR A 337 21.23 -10.86 0.67
CA THR A 337 22.56 -10.39 1.09
C THR A 337 22.37 -9.42 2.27
N TYR A 338 23.11 -9.65 3.36
CA TYR A 338 23.03 -8.87 4.60
C TYR A 338 21.69 -8.94 5.33
N ARG A 339 20.87 -9.98 5.10
CA ARG A 339 19.58 -10.15 5.78
C ARG A 339 19.77 -10.51 7.26
N ALA A 340 19.91 -9.47 8.07
CA ALA A 340 20.02 -9.53 9.53
C ALA A 340 18.66 -9.48 10.24
N PHE A 341 17.56 -9.24 9.51
CA PHE A 341 16.27 -8.85 10.06
C PHE A 341 15.12 -9.51 9.28
N PRO A 342 13.97 -9.82 9.92
CA PRO A 342 12.86 -10.51 9.24
C PRO A 342 12.23 -9.67 8.13
N PHE A 343 12.24 -8.35 8.27
CA PHE A 343 11.61 -7.39 7.36
C PHE A 343 12.65 -6.62 6.56
N ALA A 344 12.41 -6.47 5.25
CA ALA A 344 13.23 -5.63 4.37
C ALA A 344 12.85 -4.16 4.45
N ASP A 345 11.55 -3.86 4.58
CA ASP A 345 11.00 -2.51 4.65
C ASP A 345 9.62 -2.48 5.34
N ASN A 346 9.06 -1.27 5.54
CA ASN A 346 7.78 -1.03 6.20
C ASN A 346 6.57 -1.77 5.58
N THR A 347 6.60 -2.14 4.30
CA THR A 347 5.52 -2.87 3.64
C THR A 347 5.40 -4.33 4.08
N GLN A 348 6.44 -4.87 4.72
CA GLN A 348 6.44 -6.24 5.24
C GLN A 348 6.01 -6.32 6.72
N LEU A 349 5.90 -5.17 7.40
CA LEU A 349 5.33 -5.11 8.73
C LEU A 349 3.83 -5.45 8.68
N PRO A 350 3.31 -6.23 9.64
CA PRO A 350 1.87 -6.37 9.86
C PRO A 350 1.20 -4.99 10.01
N ALA A 351 0.54 -4.52 8.97
CA ALA A 351 -0.32 -3.35 9.07
C ALA A 351 -1.57 -3.73 9.88
N TYR A 352 -1.90 -2.93 10.88
CA TYR A 352 -3.10 -3.17 11.68
C TYR A 352 -4.36 -3.06 10.81
N THR A 353 -5.39 -3.80 11.18
CA THR A 353 -6.64 -3.95 10.45
C THR A 353 -7.78 -4.25 11.43
N SER A 354 -9.01 -4.22 10.92
CA SER A 354 -10.15 -4.77 11.63
C SER A 354 -10.09 -6.31 11.61
N VAL A 355 -10.16 -6.92 12.80
CA VAL A 355 -10.22 -8.38 13.00
C VAL A 355 -11.46 -8.77 13.81
N PRO A 356 -12.06 -9.95 13.57
CA PRO A 356 -13.20 -10.44 14.35
C PRO A 356 -12.82 -10.82 15.78
N PHE A 357 -13.77 -10.76 16.71
CA PHE A 357 -13.60 -11.28 18.07
C PHE A 357 -13.31 -12.78 18.05
N TYR A 358 -12.32 -13.19 18.84
CA TYR A 358 -12.01 -14.57 19.12
C TYR A 358 -12.71 -15.02 20.40
N ASN A 359 -13.41 -16.14 20.33
CA ASN A 359 -13.97 -16.82 21.48
C ASN A 359 -13.06 -18.00 21.85
N ARG A 360 -12.33 -17.87 22.97
CA ARG A 360 -11.37 -18.87 23.43
C ARG A 360 -12.02 -20.18 23.88
N GLU A 361 -13.24 -20.14 24.43
CA GLU A 361 -13.98 -21.34 24.82
C GLU A 361 -14.44 -22.18 23.61
N LEU A 362 -14.90 -21.49 22.55
CA LEU A 362 -15.37 -22.13 21.31
C LEU A 362 -14.25 -22.34 20.30
N THR A 363 -13.04 -21.84 20.56
CA THR A 363 -11.89 -21.87 19.64
C THR A 363 -12.23 -21.35 18.24
N SER A 364 -13.02 -20.28 18.16
CA SER A 364 -13.51 -19.76 16.87
C SER A 364 -13.70 -18.25 16.87
N PHE A 365 -13.57 -17.65 15.68
CA PHE A 365 -13.82 -16.24 15.44
C PHE A 365 -15.30 -15.96 15.19
N SER A 366 -15.77 -14.79 15.62
CA SER A 366 -17.11 -14.31 15.34
C SER A 366 -17.33 -14.15 13.83
N LYS A 367 -18.56 -14.44 13.41
CA LYS A 367 -19.02 -14.25 12.02
C LYS A 367 -19.81 -12.95 11.85
N ASN A 368 -20.09 -12.23 12.95
CA ASN A 368 -20.81 -10.98 12.94
C ASN A 368 -19.82 -9.84 12.66
N SER A 369 -20.04 -9.07 11.58
CA SER A 369 -19.14 -7.96 11.22
C SER A 369 -19.11 -6.83 12.25
N LEU A 370 -20.15 -6.72 13.10
CA LEU A 370 -20.19 -5.75 14.19
C LEU A 370 -19.35 -6.18 15.41
N GLU A 371 -18.92 -7.44 15.46
CA GLU A 371 -18.07 -8.01 16.52
C GLU A 371 -16.61 -8.05 16.01
N SER A 372 -16.11 -6.89 15.65
CA SER A 372 -14.73 -6.69 15.18
C SER A 372 -14.09 -5.47 15.86
N TYR A 373 -12.76 -5.44 15.86
CA TYR A 373 -11.95 -4.37 16.47
C TYR A 373 -10.67 -4.13 15.67
N SER A 374 -10.05 -2.97 15.88
CA SER A 374 -8.74 -2.62 15.30
C SER A 374 -7.62 -3.28 16.12
N ASN A 375 -6.85 -4.17 15.51
CA ASN A 375 -5.81 -4.96 16.18
C ASN A 375 -4.45 -4.25 16.33
N CYS A 376 -4.45 -2.93 16.54
CA CYS A 376 -3.23 -2.11 16.45
C CYS A 376 -2.16 -2.43 17.50
N VAL A 377 -2.57 -2.72 18.73
CA VAL A 377 -1.66 -3.13 19.82
C VAL A 377 -1.16 -4.55 19.56
N GLU A 378 -2.06 -5.44 19.19
CA GLU A 378 -1.78 -6.84 18.88
C GLU A 378 -0.77 -6.94 17.72
N CYS A 379 -0.96 -6.16 16.65
CA CYS A 379 -0.02 -6.08 15.52
C CYS A 379 1.34 -5.53 15.91
N SER A 380 1.41 -4.58 16.84
CA SER A 380 2.68 -4.06 17.34
C SER A 380 3.46 -5.12 18.11
N ILE A 381 2.78 -5.91 18.96
CA ILE A 381 3.38 -7.05 19.66
C ILE A 381 3.77 -8.15 18.65
N LEU A 382 2.94 -8.47 17.65
CA LEU A 382 3.26 -9.43 16.60
C LEU A 382 4.56 -9.06 15.87
N SER A 383 4.65 -7.80 15.45
CA SER A 383 5.79 -7.30 14.70
C SER A 383 7.08 -7.36 15.52
N LEU A 384 6.99 -7.03 16.82
CA LEU A 384 8.09 -7.20 17.76
C LEU A 384 8.49 -8.68 17.87
N PHE A 385 7.54 -9.61 18.04
CA PHE A 385 7.85 -11.04 18.12
C PHE A 385 8.42 -11.62 16.83
N CYS A 386 8.00 -11.14 15.66
CA CYS A 386 8.66 -11.47 14.41
C CYS A 386 10.15 -11.11 14.46
N CYS A 387 10.54 -9.98 15.08
CA CYS A 387 11.94 -9.58 15.26
C CYS A 387 12.66 -10.44 16.31
N LEU A 388 12.04 -10.70 17.46
CA LEU A 388 12.64 -11.46 18.56
C LEU A 388 12.86 -12.94 18.22
N THR A 389 11.94 -13.54 17.46
CA THR A 389 12.02 -14.96 17.08
C THR A 389 12.94 -15.21 15.88
N TYR A 390 13.30 -14.17 15.11
CA TYR A 390 14.04 -14.33 13.86
C TYR A 390 15.50 -14.73 14.09
N ASP A 391 15.93 -15.79 13.42
CA ASP A 391 17.31 -16.26 13.39
C ASP A 391 17.97 -15.82 12.07
N PRO A 392 18.92 -14.87 12.10
CA PRO A 392 19.59 -14.39 10.89
C PRO A 392 20.54 -15.43 10.26
N SER A 393 20.83 -16.55 10.95
CA SER A 393 21.74 -17.57 10.44
C SER A 393 21.10 -18.52 9.42
N ASP A 394 19.81 -18.81 9.56
CA ASP A 394 19.06 -19.68 8.63
C ASP A 394 17.74 -19.07 8.13
N PHE A 395 17.48 -17.80 8.46
CA PHE A 395 16.34 -17.00 8.04
C PHE A 395 14.98 -17.55 8.49
N LEU A 396 14.95 -18.29 9.60
CA LEU A 396 13.74 -18.87 10.18
C LEU A 396 13.39 -18.24 11.53
N HIS A 397 12.13 -18.30 11.90
CA HIS A 397 11.67 -17.95 13.25
C HIS A 397 11.76 -19.16 14.18
N LYS A 398 12.24 -18.94 15.40
CA LYS A 398 12.37 -19.96 16.43
C LYS A 398 11.95 -19.38 17.78
N THR A 399 11.48 -20.24 18.67
CA THR A 399 11.12 -19.87 20.05
C THR A 399 11.93 -20.67 21.07
N ASP A 400 12.83 -21.54 20.61
CA ASP A 400 13.60 -22.46 21.46
C ASP A 400 14.58 -21.76 22.42
N HIS A 401 15.09 -20.59 22.02
CA HIS A 401 15.95 -19.75 22.86
C HIS A 401 15.20 -18.95 23.93
N MET A 402 13.88 -18.78 23.80
CA MET A 402 13.09 -17.96 24.71
C MET A 402 12.79 -18.66 26.05
N GLY A 403 13.17 -19.93 26.20
CA GLY A 403 12.91 -20.74 27.39
C GLY A 403 11.54 -21.43 27.32
N ASN A 404 10.83 -21.47 28.45
CA ASN A 404 9.49 -22.04 28.50
C ASN A 404 8.50 -20.98 28.02
N VAL A 405 7.92 -21.13 26.82
CA VAL A 405 6.89 -20.22 26.29
C VAL A 405 5.51 -20.89 26.29
N SER A 406 4.43 -20.13 26.07
CA SER A 406 3.09 -20.71 25.96
C SER A 406 2.96 -21.66 24.77
N ASP A 407 2.07 -22.65 24.88
CA ASP A 407 1.83 -23.61 23.81
C ASP A 407 1.27 -22.90 22.57
N GLU A 408 0.44 -21.87 22.75
CA GLU A 408 -0.08 -21.04 21.67
C GLU A 408 1.02 -20.28 20.92
N LEU A 409 1.97 -19.66 21.65
CA LEU A 409 3.09 -18.94 21.02
C LEU A 409 4.02 -19.90 20.27
N LYS A 410 4.29 -21.07 20.86
CA LYS A 410 5.12 -22.11 20.26
C LYS A 410 4.48 -22.69 19.00
N ASP A 411 3.16 -22.95 19.03
CA ASP A 411 2.41 -23.44 17.87
C ASP A 411 2.35 -22.38 16.77
N PHE A 412 2.19 -21.11 17.11
CA PHE A 412 2.15 -20.00 16.15
C PHE A 412 3.46 -19.88 15.35
N PHE A 413 4.62 -19.89 16.03
CA PHE A 413 5.94 -19.76 15.39
C PHE A 413 6.59 -21.09 14.95
N SER A 414 5.83 -22.19 14.90
CA SER A 414 6.36 -23.51 14.52
C SER A 414 6.97 -23.55 13.11
N ILE A 415 8.05 -24.32 12.94
CA ILE A 415 8.80 -24.43 11.68
C ILE A 415 7.90 -24.94 10.54
N ASP A 416 6.97 -25.85 10.84
CA ASP A 416 6.05 -26.42 9.84
C ASP A 416 5.07 -25.40 9.24
N LYS A 417 4.93 -24.22 9.88
CA LYS A 417 4.05 -23.13 9.43
C LYS A 417 4.80 -22.01 8.70
N GLN A 418 6.10 -22.17 8.49
CA GLN A 418 6.95 -21.17 7.84
C GLN A 418 7.13 -21.46 6.34
N PRO A 419 7.35 -20.42 5.50
CA PRO A 419 7.51 -19.00 5.85
C PRO A 419 6.19 -18.29 6.15
N PHE A 420 6.25 -17.25 6.99
CA PHE A 420 5.06 -16.45 7.32
C PHE A 420 4.82 -15.33 6.30
N PHE A 421 3.56 -15.17 5.93
CA PHE A 421 3.09 -13.99 5.21
C PHE A 421 2.51 -13.01 6.21
N THR A 422 3.39 -12.22 6.84
CA THR A 422 3.08 -11.31 7.95
C THR A 422 2.02 -10.26 7.65
N THR A 423 1.81 -9.97 6.36
CA THR A 423 0.81 -9.00 5.88
C THR A 423 -0.57 -9.60 5.58
N LYS A 424 -0.73 -10.93 5.65
CA LYS A 424 -2.05 -11.58 5.45
C LYS A 424 -2.90 -11.46 6.72
N ILE A 425 -4.16 -11.09 6.55
CA ILE A 425 -5.16 -10.96 7.62
C ILE A 425 -5.35 -12.27 8.37
N GLU A 426 -5.35 -13.43 7.68
CA GLU A 426 -5.45 -14.73 8.37
C GLU A 426 -4.30 -14.96 9.38
N PHE A 427 -3.09 -14.51 9.05
CA PHE A 427 -1.94 -14.60 9.94
C PHE A 427 -2.13 -13.71 11.16
N GLN A 428 -2.67 -12.49 10.97
CA GLN A 428 -2.99 -11.56 12.04
C GLN A 428 -4.16 -12.04 12.91
N GLU A 429 -5.22 -12.61 12.33
CA GLU A 429 -6.34 -13.21 13.08
C GLU A 429 -5.84 -14.30 14.02
N LYS A 430 -5.01 -15.22 13.51
CA LYS A 430 -4.38 -16.27 14.31
C LYS A 430 -3.51 -15.70 15.43
N TRP A 431 -2.80 -14.60 15.18
CA TRP A 431 -2.02 -13.93 16.22
C TRP A 431 -2.92 -13.32 17.30
N CYS A 432 -4.01 -12.64 16.90
CA CYS A 432 -4.98 -12.10 17.85
C CYS A 432 -5.56 -13.18 18.76
N ALA A 433 -5.73 -14.42 18.29
CA ALA A 433 -6.12 -15.54 19.14
C ALA A 433 -5.06 -15.93 20.19
N VAL A 434 -3.77 -15.71 19.93
CA VAL A 434 -2.68 -15.94 20.92
C VAL A 434 -2.82 -14.98 22.10
N VAL A 435 -3.08 -13.70 21.82
CA VAL A 435 -3.09 -12.62 22.82
C VAL A 435 -4.47 -12.30 23.39
N ALA A 436 -5.56 -12.80 22.80
CA ALA A 436 -6.92 -12.60 23.31
C ALA A 436 -7.23 -13.49 24.51
N ASP A 437 -7.97 -12.96 25.48
CA ASP A 437 -8.51 -13.66 26.65
C ASP A 437 -7.45 -14.37 27.51
N ILE A 438 -6.26 -13.77 27.65
CA ILE A 438 -5.25 -14.21 28.61
C ILE A 438 -5.80 -13.99 30.02
N LYS A 439 -5.72 -14.99 30.91
CA LYS A 439 -6.42 -15.00 32.21
C LYS A 439 -5.89 -14.00 33.25
N ASN A 440 -4.68 -13.47 33.08
CA ASN A 440 -4.10 -12.51 34.01
C ASN A 440 -5.00 -11.25 34.12
N LEU A 441 -5.38 -10.90 35.35
CA LEU A 441 -6.30 -9.80 35.64
C LEU A 441 -5.63 -8.42 35.54
N ASN A 442 -4.29 -8.36 35.52
CA ASN A 442 -3.53 -7.14 35.34
C ASN A 442 -3.43 -6.70 33.86
N ILE A 443 -3.93 -7.51 32.92
CA ILE A 443 -4.01 -7.14 31.51
C ILE A 443 -5.31 -6.39 31.25
N LEU A 444 -5.19 -5.21 30.66
CA LEU A 444 -6.30 -4.33 30.33
C LEU A 444 -6.79 -4.57 28.89
N TYR A 445 -8.09 -4.82 28.77
CA TYR A 445 -8.79 -4.96 27.49
C TYR A 445 -9.95 -3.96 27.39
N ARG A 446 -10.20 -3.45 26.18
CA ARG A 446 -11.29 -2.55 25.83
C ARG A 446 -12.61 -3.27 25.59
N ARG A 447 -12.57 -4.38 24.84
CA ARG A 447 -13.79 -5.09 24.37
C ARG A 447 -13.61 -6.59 24.50
N ASP A 448 -14.51 -7.23 25.25
CA ASP A 448 -14.68 -8.69 25.36
C ASP A 448 -13.37 -9.48 25.49
N ARG A 449 -12.39 -8.93 26.24
CA ARG A 449 -11.05 -9.50 26.43
C ARG A 449 -10.31 -9.81 25.11
N ASN A 450 -10.61 -9.06 24.05
CA ASN A 450 -10.03 -9.21 22.72
C ASN A 450 -9.17 -8.00 22.34
N GLU A 451 -9.74 -6.79 22.37
CA GLU A 451 -9.01 -5.55 22.05
C GLU A 451 -8.18 -5.08 23.26
N LEU A 452 -6.86 -5.01 23.14
CA LEU A 452 -5.97 -4.51 24.20
C LEU A 452 -6.01 -2.99 24.33
N TYR A 453 -5.90 -2.48 25.57
CA TYR A 453 -5.57 -1.06 25.77
C TYR A 453 -4.11 -0.80 25.39
N PRO A 454 -3.81 0.33 24.70
CA PRO A 454 -2.44 0.72 24.41
C PRO A 454 -1.76 1.19 25.70
N GLY A 455 -0.59 0.66 26.00
CA GLY A 455 0.17 1.01 27.20
C GLY A 455 1.42 0.15 27.31
N ILE A 456 2.57 0.75 27.64
CA ILE A 456 3.86 0.05 27.66
C ILE A 456 3.83 -1.07 28.72
N LEU A 457 3.33 -0.80 29.93
CA LEU A 457 3.27 -1.79 31.00
C LEU A 457 2.24 -2.88 30.68
N ASN A 458 1.09 -2.53 30.10
CA ASN A 458 0.11 -3.50 29.64
C ASN A 458 0.69 -4.43 28.56
N MET A 459 1.42 -3.89 27.57
CA MET A 459 2.11 -4.70 26.56
C MET A 459 3.18 -5.60 27.19
N LEU A 460 4.00 -5.10 28.12
CA LEU A 460 4.99 -5.91 28.84
C LEU A 460 4.34 -7.04 29.64
N MET A 461 3.17 -6.80 30.25
CA MET A 461 2.42 -7.84 30.97
C MET A 461 1.90 -8.92 30.02
N VAL A 462 1.38 -8.55 28.84
CA VAL A 462 0.99 -9.50 27.79
C VAL A 462 2.19 -10.33 27.34
N ILE A 463 3.34 -9.68 27.08
CA ILE A 463 4.59 -10.34 26.69
C ILE A 463 5.01 -11.34 27.78
N ALA A 464 5.02 -10.93 29.05
CA ALA A 464 5.38 -11.78 30.19
C ALA A 464 4.49 -13.03 30.29
N GLU A 465 3.18 -12.92 30.02
CA GLU A 465 2.27 -14.07 30.02
C GLU A 465 2.55 -15.04 28.87
N ILE A 466 2.70 -14.56 27.62
CA ILE A 466 2.88 -15.45 26.46
C ILE A 466 4.27 -16.13 26.44
N VAL A 467 5.26 -15.55 27.11
CA VAL A 467 6.58 -16.18 27.31
C VAL A 467 6.68 -16.96 28.62
N ASN A 468 5.56 -17.22 29.31
CA ASN A 468 5.48 -17.85 30.63
C ASN A 468 6.57 -17.35 31.60
N ALA A 469 6.74 -16.03 31.69
CA ALA A 469 7.70 -15.43 32.60
C ALA A 469 7.43 -15.86 34.06
N PRO A 470 8.46 -15.99 34.90
CA PRO A 470 8.30 -16.24 36.33
C PRO A 470 7.41 -15.18 37.01
N GLU A 471 6.68 -15.57 38.07
CA GLU A 471 5.79 -14.65 38.79
C GLU A 471 6.55 -13.45 39.40
N ASP A 472 7.79 -13.63 39.86
CA ASP A 472 8.62 -12.52 40.35
C ASP A 472 8.98 -11.50 39.26
N GLU A 473 9.01 -11.92 38.00
CA GLU A 473 9.19 -11.03 36.86
C GLU A 473 7.91 -10.25 36.57
N LYS A 474 6.75 -10.92 36.62
CA LYS A 474 5.43 -10.27 36.49
C LYS A 474 5.18 -9.28 37.63
N ASP A 475 5.58 -9.61 38.85
CA ASP A 475 5.45 -8.76 40.03
C ASP A 475 6.20 -7.44 39.87
N LYS A 476 7.32 -7.39 39.13
CA LYS A 476 8.02 -6.12 38.82
C LYS A 476 7.17 -5.19 37.96
N ILE A 477 6.46 -5.73 36.96
CA ILE A 477 5.56 -4.95 36.12
C ILE A 477 4.38 -4.46 36.95
N VAL A 478 3.81 -5.34 37.79
CA VAL A 478 2.72 -4.97 38.71
C VAL A 478 3.17 -3.87 39.67
N ALA A 479 4.36 -3.98 40.26
CA ALA A 479 4.92 -2.95 41.14
C ALA A 479 5.05 -1.60 40.42
N ALA A 480 5.53 -1.58 39.17
CA ALA A 480 5.60 -0.35 38.38
C ALA A 480 4.20 0.25 38.11
N MET A 481 3.19 -0.57 37.87
CA MET A 481 1.79 -0.10 37.73
C MET A 481 1.28 0.52 39.04
N TRP A 482 1.60 -0.09 40.20
CA TRP A 482 1.22 0.45 41.52
C TRP A 482 1.95 1.75 41.85
N ASP A 483 3.25 1.86 41.54
CA ASP A 483 4.03 3.08 41.76
C ASP A 483 3.43 4.27 40.97
N LEU A 484 2.98 4.04 39.73
CA LEU A 484 2.26 5.05 38.95
C LEU A 484 0.92 5.42 39.59
N TYR A 485 0.17 4.41 40.06
CA TYR A 485 -1.12 4.63 40.70
C TYR A 485 -1.01 5.44 41.99
N ASP A 486 -0.12 5.04 42.91
CA ASP A 486 0.12 5.73 44.18
C ASP A 486 0.70 7.14 43.96
N GLY A 487 1.48 7.31 42.90
CA GLY A 487 2.01 8.60 42.45
C GLY A 487 1.00 9.50 41.73
N GLY A 488 -0.25 9.07 41.53
CA GLY A 488 -1.29 9.83 40.83
C GLY A 488 -0.95 10.10 39.36
N GLY A 489 -0.29 9.14 38.70
CA GLY A 489 0.16 9.25 37.30
C GLY A 489 1.48 10.01 37.12
N TYR A 490 2.23 10.27 38.19
CA TYR A 490 3.54 10.92 38.10
C TYR A 490 4.66 9.93 37.76
N LEU A 491 5.24 10.04 36.56
CA LEU A 491 6.40 9.26 36.15
C LEU A 491 7.70 9.85 36.72
N THR A 492 8.34 9.12 37.64
CA THR A 492 9.67 9.49 38.15
C THR A 492 10.79 9.04 37.20
N ASN A 493 11.93 9.74 37.19
CA ASN A 493 13.09 9.34 36.40
C ASN A 493 13.58 7.93 36.76
N THR A 494 13.58 7.58 38.06
CA THR A 494 14.00 6.26 38.53
C THR A 494 13.06 5.16 38.03
N LEU A 495 11.75 5.38 38.06
CA LEU A 495 10.78 4.42 37.55
C LEU A 495 10.93 4.25 36.02
N SER A 496 11.12 5.35 35.30
CA SER A 496 11.39 5.35 33.86
C SER A 496 12.64 4.55 33.50
N GLU A 497 13.76 4.77 34.21
CA GLU A 497 15.00 4.02 34.03
C GLU A 497 14.82 2.53 34.35
N ASN A 498 14.14 2.19 35.45
CA ASN A 498 13.86 0.80 35.81
C ASN A 498 13.04 0.06 34.75
N ILE A 499 12.00 0.70 34.20
CA ILE A 499 11.15 0.11 33.14
C ILE A 499 11.97 -0.06 31.85
N LYS A 500 12.80 0.92 31.50
CA LYS A 500 13.69 0.84 30.34
C LYS A 500 14.67 -0.32 30.48
N ASP A 501 15.39 -0.40 31.59
CA ASP A 501 16.39 -1.44 31.86
C ASP A 501 15.74 -2.83 31.85
N TYR A 502 14.59 -2.97 32.51
CA TYR A 502 13.81 -4.21 32.48
C TYR A 502 13.39 -4.60 31.06
N THR A 503 12.87 -3.64 30.27
CA THR A 503 12.47 -3.90 28.87
C THR A 503 13.65 -4.35 28.03
N GLU A 504 14.82 -3.72 28.18
CA GLU A 504 16.04 -4.09 27.49
C GLU A 504 16.52 -5.50 27.88
N GLU A 505 16.50 -5.86 29.17
CA GLU A 505 16.84 -7.19 29.65
C GLU A 505 15.90 -8.26 29.06
N VAL A 506 14.59 -8.02 29.08
CA VAL A 506 13.59 -8.93 28.51
C VAL A 506 13.82 -9.13 27.02
N PHE A 507 13.99 -8.06 26.24
CA PHE A 507 14.16 -8.17 24.79
C PHE A 507 15.48 -8.83 24.39
N LYS A 508 16.58 -8.57 25.13
CA LYS A 508 17.84 -9.31 24.96
C LYS A 508 17.68 -10.80 25.22
N ARG A 509 16.98 -11.16 26.31
CA ARG A 509 16.72 -12.56 26.67
C ARG A 509 15.85 -13.27 25.63
N LEU A 510 14.88 -12.57 25.06
CA LEU A 510 13.93 -13.14 24.09
C LEU A 510 14.46 -13.18 22.66
N SER A 511 15.60 -12.54 22.33
CA SER A 511 16.10 -12.50 20.96
C SER A 511 17.23 -13.49 20.68
N LYS A 512 17.34 -13.94 19.43
CA LYS A 512 18.55 -14.56 18.89
C LYS A 512 19.63 -13.55 18.53
N THR A 513 19.27 -12.28 18.32
CA THR A 513 20.24 -11.23 18.02
C THR A 513 20.91 -10.79 19.31
N GLU A 514 22.23 -11.02 19.44
CA GLU A 514 22.97 -10.75 20.67
C GLU A 514 23.00 -9.26 21.05
N ASN A 515 23.09 -8.37 20.06
CA ASN A 515 23.23 -6.94 20.29
C ASN A 515 21.90 -6.22 20.05
N ILE A 516 21.15 -6.04 21.15
CA ILE A 516 19.92 -5.27 21.20
C ILE A 516 20.11 -4.07 22.12
N GLN A 517 19.59 -2.92 21.68
CA GLN A 517 19.52 -1.70 22.48
C GLN A 517 18.07 -1.19 22.49
N VAL A 518 17.59 -0.77 23.65
CA VAL A 518 16.25 -0.21 23.81
C VAL A 518 16.37 1.22 24.31
N ASN A 519 15.65 2.14 23.69
CA ASN A 519 15.56 3.53 24.13
C ASN A 519 14.11 3.98 24.15
N PHE A 520 13.76 4.74 25.18
CA PHE A 520 12.44 5.33 25.30
C PHE A 520 12.53 6.83 25.03
N SER A 521 11.56 7.38 24.32
CA SER A 521 11.40 8.82 24.06
C SER A 521 9.95 9.23 24.28
N ASP A 522 9.75 10.51 24.60
CA ASP A 522 8.42 11.12 24.77
C ASP A 522 7.49 10.37 25.73
N LEU A 523 8.06 9.75 26.77
CA LEU A 523 7.29 9.03 27.78
C LEU A 523 6.39 9.96 28.56
N GLN A 524 5.11 9.60 28.61
CA GLN A 524 4.09 10.28 29.38
C GLN A 524 3.20 9.25 30.07
N CYS A 525 2.59 9.65 31.17
CA CYS A 525 1.55 8.84 31.79
C CYS A 525 0.20 9.14 31.13
N ALA A 526 -0.55 8.09 30.80
CA ALA A 526 -1.93 8.16 30.35
C ALA A 526 -2.84 7.52 31.40
N GLU A 527 -4.05 8.07 31.54
CA GLU A 527 -5.10 7.54 32.40
C GLU A 527 -6.10 6.74 31.55
N PHE A 528 -6.37 5.52 31.97
CA PHE A 528 -7.33 4.60 31.35
C PHE A 528 -8.55 4.39 32.26
N PRO A 529 -9.68 3.90 31.71
CA PRO A 529 -10.92 3.74 32.48
C PRO A 529 -10.72 2.94 33.77
N GLY A 530 -11.28 3.46 34.86
CA GLY A 530 -11.11 2.89 36.20
C GLY A 530 -9.94 3.47 37.00
N ASN A 531 -9.44 4.66 36.62
CA ASN A 531 -8.28 5.33 37.24
C ASN A 531 -7.00 4.47 37.17
N VAL A 532 -6.82 3.74 36.08
CA VAL A 532 -5.63 2.92 35.86
C VAL A 532 -4.62 3.74 35.06
N TYR A 533 -3.37 3.79 35.51
CA TYR A 533 -2.31 4.54 34.85
C TYR A 533 -1.36 3.60 34.11
N ASP A 534 -0.98 3.97 32.89
CA ASP A 534 0.06 3.30 32.11
C ASP A 534 0.89 4.34 31.35
N LEU A 535 1.99 3.91 30.73
CA LEU A 535 2.89 4.75 29.97
C LEU A 535 2.59 4.70 28.48
N VAL A 536 2.62 5.87 27.87
CA VAL A 536 2.56 6.10 26.43
C VAL A 536 3.83 6.85 26.01
N GLY A 537 4.20 6.77 24.73
CA GLY A 537 5.45 7.30 24.21
C GLY A 537 6.02 6.41 23.13
N GLU A 538 7.33 6.49 22.90
CA GLU A 538 8.00 5.71 21.88
C GLU A 538 9.02 4.73 22.47
N ILE A 539 9.02 3.51 21.96
CA ILE A 539 10.06 2.50 22.23
C ILE A 539 10.83 2.28 20.93
N THR A 540 12.09 2.71 20.92
CA THR A 540 13.04 2.43 19.84
C THR A 540 13.85 1.19 20.20
N VAL A 541 13.77 0.15 19.36
CA VAL A 541 14.56 -1.08 19.50
C VAL A 541 15.53 -1.20 18.33
N VAL A 542 16.82 -1.26 18.64
CA VAL A 542 17.90 -1.43 17.65
C VAL A 542 18.42 -2.86 17.73
N PHE A 543 18.40 -3.57 16.60
CA PHE A 543 18.96 -4.90 16.41
C PHE A 543 20.25 -4.77 15.58
N GLU A 544 21.37 -5.25 16.10
CA GLU A 544 22.65 -5.23 15.37
C GLU A 544 23.19 -6.66 15.17
N HIS A 545 23.39 -7.04 13.91
CA HIS A 545 23.98 -8.31 13.53
C HIS A 545 24.98 -8.11 12.36
N THR A 546 26.20 -8.63 12.49
CA THR A 546 27.27 -8.56 11.46
C THR A 546 27.42 -7.19 10.76
N ASN A 547 27.40 -6.09 11.55
CA ASN A 547 27.53 -4.69 11.09
C ASN A 547 26.30 -4.09 10.39
N VAL A 548 25.17 -4.79 10.39
CA VAL A 548 23.87 -4.28 9.94
C VAL A 548 23.08 -3.89 11.18
N LYS A 549 22.57 -2.66 11.20
CA LYS A 549 21.68 -2.13 12.23
C LYS A 549 20.29 -1.94 11.66
N ASN A 550 19.33 -2.63 12.24
CA ASN A 550 17.91 -2.48 11.96
C ASN A 550 17.24 -1.83 13.17
N THR A 551 16.34 -0.89 12.93
CA THR A 551 15.68 -0.16 14.00
C THR A 551 14.18 -0.18 13.78
N ILE A 552 13.44 -0.58 14.80
CA ILE A 552 11.98 -0.45 14.86
C ILE A 552 11.63 0.57 15.93
N VAL A 553 10.56 1.32 15.68
CA VAL A 553 9.99 2.29 16.61
C VAL A 553 8.54 1.92 16.82
N LEU A 554 8.19 1.60 18.07
CA LEU A 554 6.83 1.42 18.51
C LEU A 554 6.34 2.74 19.09
N THR A 555 5.39 3.38 18.43
CA THR A 555 4.72 4.58 18.91
C THR A 555 3.42 4.17 19.59
N ILE A 556 3.26 4.55 20.85
CA ILE A 556 2.13 4.16 21.69
C ILE A 556 1.48 5.45 22.18
N THR A 557 0.19 5.62 21.90
CA THR A 557 -0.62 6.74 22.38
C THR A 557 -1.73 6.21 23.30
N ASP A 558 -2.46 7.10 23.94
CA ASP A 558 -3.65 6.77 24.76
C ASP A 558 -4.75 6.01 23.97
N THR A 559 -4.74 6.16 22.65
CA THR A 559 -5.79 5.69 21.75
C THR A 559 -5.33 4.58 20.82
N HIS A 560 -4.03 4.50 20.50
CA HIS A 560 -3.51 3.67 19.41
C HIS A 560 -2.08 3.17 19.66
N SER A 561 -1.66 2.18 18.87
CA SER A 561 -0.25 1.81 18.75
C SER A 561 0.10 1.59 17.28
N ALA A 562 1.27 2.07 16.89
CA ALA A 562 1.82 1.88 15.56
C ALA A 562 3.27 1.41 15.67
N ILE A 563 3.71 0.68 14.65
CA ILE A 563 5.10 0.28 14.50
C ILE A 563 5.61 0.72 13.14
N LYS A 564 6.82 1.26 13.12
CA LYS A 564 7.56 1.55 11.89
C LYS A 564 8.98 1.02 12.00
N MET A 565 9.59 0.81 10.84
CA MET A 565 10.99 0.49 10.65
C MET A 565 11.69 1.72 10.10
N GLU A 566 12.82 2.08 10.72
CA GLU A 566 13.73 3.10 10.20
C GLU A 566 14.65 2.49 9.12
N PRO A 567 15.21 3.31 8.21
CA PRO A 567 16.14 2.82 7.19
C PRO A 567 17.29 1.99 7.79
N THR A 568 17.58 0.86 7.17
CA THR A 568 18.67 -0.02 7.62
C THR A 568 20.01 0.71 7.53
N VAL A 569 20.77 0.72 8.62
CA VAL A 569 22.10 1.34 8.66
C VAL A 569 23.15 0.24 8.54
N MET A 570 23.90 0.24 7.44
CA MET A 570 25.01 -0.68 7.23
C MET A 570 26.34 0.03 7.50
N LYS A 571 27.23 -0.58 8.29
CA LYS A 571 28.64 -0.11 8.40
C LYS A 571 29.55 -0.67 7.31
N VAL A 572 28.95 -1.35 6.31
CA VAL A 572 29.61 -1.90 5.13
C VAL A 572 29.07 -1.19 3.89
N HIS A 573 29.85 -1.20 2.81
CA HIS A 573 29.37 -0.71 1.52
C HIS A 573 28.26 -1.65 1.02
N ASP A 574 27.05 -1.11 0.84
CA ASP A 574 25.92 -1.85 0.30
C ASP A 574 25.99 -1.87 -1.23
N ASP A 575 26.44 -3.00 -1.79
CA ASP A 575 26.59 -3.20 -3.23
C ASP A 575 25.31 -3.75 -3.91
N ARG A 576 24.24 -3.97 -3.14
CA ARG A 576 23.03 -4.64 -3.64
C ARG A 576 22.38 -3.84 -4.76
N LEU A 577 22.27 -2.52 -4.63
CA LEU A 577 21.68 -1.66 -5.66
C LEU A 577 22.47 -1.73 -6.98
N GLU A 578 23.82 -1.71 -6.92
CA GLU A 578 24.66 -1.86 -8.10
C GLU A 578 24.47 -3.23 -8.78
N ARG A 579 24.38 -4.30 -7.98
CA ARG A 579 24.15 -5.67 -8.47
C ARG A 579 22.76 -5.81 -9.10
N MET A 580 21.72 -5.24 -8.48
CA MET A 580 20.36 -5.18 -9.05
C MET A 580 20.34 -4.46 -10.40
N ASN A 581 21.00 -3.31 -10.49
CA ASN A 581 21.10 -2.55 -11.73
C ASN A 581 21.81 -3.36 -12.83
N ARG A 582 22.81 -4.19 -12.51
CA ARG A 582 23.45 -5.09 -13.49
C ARG A 582 22.49 -6.17 -14.01
N ILE A 583 21.64 -6.75 -13.15
CA ILE A 583 20.60 -7.69 -13.57
C ILE A 583 19.60 -6.99 -14.49
N ALA A 584 19.06 -5.84 -14.07
CA ALA A 584 18.10 -5.07 -14.86
C ALA A 584 18.67 -4.69 -16.24
N ASN A 585 19.95 -4.30 -16.31
CA ASN A 585 20.64 -3.99 -17.56
C ASN A 585 20.87 -5.21 -18.47
N THR A 586 20.92 -6.43 -17.93
CA THR A 586 21.10 -7.66 -18.74
C THR A 586 19.85 -7.96 -19.58
N SER A 587 18.69 -7.57 -19.06
CA SER A 587 17.38 -7.72 -19.69
C SER A 587 16.86 -6.42 -20.33
N ARG A 588 17.66 -5.33 -20.30
CA ARG A 588 17.31 -4.03 -20.91
C ARG A 588 17.35 -4.13 -22.44
N ASP A 589 16.44 -3.44 -23.11
CA ASP A 589 16.27 -3.43 -24.58
C ASP A 589 15.85 -4.77 -25.22
N ARG A 590 15.33 -5.71 -24.42
CA ARG A 590 14.83 -6.99 -24.91
C ARG A 590 13.37 -6.92 -25.31
N GLU A 591 13.00 -7.80 -26.24
CA GLU A 591 11.69 -7.77 -26.88
C GLU A 591 10.66 -8.66 -26.18
N THR A 592 10.99 -9.51 -25.20
CA THR A 592 10.00 -10.45 -24.65
C THR A 592 9.31 -9.93 -23.39
N PHE A 593 8.04 -10.31 -23.22
CA PHE A 593 7.23 -9.91 -22.07
C PHE A 593 7.81 -10.40 -20.74
N ILE A 594 8.31 -11.65 -20.66
CA ILE A 594 8.83 -12.19 -19.40
C ILE A 594 10.14 -11.50 -18.98
N GLU A 595 11.00 -11.15 -19.93
CA GLU A 595 12.23 -10.40 -19.65
C GLU A 595 11.91 -9.00 -19.14
N ASN A 596 11.01 -8.28 -19.81
CA ASN A 596 10.56 -6.96 -19.38
C ASN A 596 9.82 -6.99 -18.04
N LEU A 597 9.02 -8.03 -17.78
CA LEU A 597 8.37 -8.26 -16.49
C LEU A 597 9.40 -8.50 -15.38
N LEU A 598 10.47 -9.25 -15.65
CA LEU A 598 11.57 -9.46 -14.71
C LEU A 598 12.34 -8.16 -14.45
N THR A 599 12.67 -7.38 -15.48
CA THR A 599 13.31 -6.05 -15.31
C THR A 599 12.46 -5.16 -14.42
N MET A 600 11.15 -5.10 -14.66
CA MET A 600 10.22 -4.33 -13.85
C MET A 600 10.19 -4.81 -12.39
N TYR A 601 10.27 -6.12 -12.15
CA TYR A 601 10.38 -6.69 -10.79
C TYR A 601 11.70 -6.31 -10.11
N VAL A 602 12.82 -6.41 -10.82
CA VAL A 602 14.14 -6.03 -10.29
C VAL A 602 14.16 -4.55 -9.94
N ASP A 603 13.67 -3.68 -10.82
CA ASP A 603 13.54 -2.24 -10.56
C ASP A 603 12.61 -1.96 -9.36
N TYR A 604 11.52 -2.73 -9.22
CA TYR A 604 10.60 -2.65 -8.09
C TYR A 604 11.29 -2.98 -6.76
N GLU A 605 12.11 -4.03 -6.71
CA GLU A 605 12.86 -4.41 -5.51
C GLU A 605 14.05 -3.46 -5.25
N ALA A 606 14.71 -2.98 -6.30
CA ALA A 606 15.81 -2.02 -6.21
C ALA A 606 15.35 -0.71 -5.56
N ARG A 607 14.15 -0.21 -5.90
CA ARG A 607 13.57 0.99 -5.28
C ARG A 607 13.35 0.87 -3.76
N LYS A 608 13.24 -0.35 -3.22
CA LYS A 608 13.15 -0.55 -1.76
C LYS A 608 14.49 -0.40 -1.05
N ILE A 609 15.59 -0.55 -1.79
CA ILE A 609 16.97 -0.38 -1.31
C ILE A 609 17.45 1.06 -1.51
N ASP A 610 16.93 1.75 -2.54
CA ASP A 610 17.27 3.12 -2.89
C ASP A 610 16.74 4.16 -1.86
N THR A 611 17.11 5.42 -2.03
CA THR A 611 16.72 6.51 -1.12
C THR A 611 15.23 6.84 -1.22
N PRO A 612 14.60 7.32 -0.13
CA PRO A 612 13.22 7.81 -0.16
C PRO A 612 13.01 8.93 -1.18
N GLU A 613 13.99 9.81 -1.37
CA GLU A 613 13.94 10.91 -2.34
C GLU A 613 13.82 10.40 -3.78
N ASN A 614 14.67 9.44 -4.17
CA ASN A 614 14.64 8.83 -5.51
C ASN A 614 13.33 8.08 -5.75
N SER A 615 12.83 7.37 -4.73
CA SER A 615 11.53 6.68 -4.78
C SER A 615 10.37 7.66 -4.98
N ASN A 616 10.39 8.79 -4.29
CA ASN A 616 9.39 9.84 -4.42
C ASN A 616 9.46 10.55 -5.78
N GLU A 617 10.67 10.78 -6.31
CA GLU A 617 10.87 11.32 -7.65
C GLU A 617 10.32 10.37 -8.72
N PHE A 618 10.59 9.07 -8.60
CA PHE A 618 10.02 8.06 -9.49
C PHE A 618 8.49 8.08 -9.48
N MET A 619 7.86 8.11 -8.29
CA MET A 619 6.40 8.20 -8.18
C MET A 619 5.85 9.44 -8.87
N ARG A 620 6.44 10.61 -8.61
CA ARG A 620 6.06 11.87 -9.28
C ARG A 620 6.18 11.77 -10.80
N SER A 621 7.27 11.18 -11.30
CA SER A 621 7.47 10.97 -12.74
C SER A 621 6.38 10.09 -13.36
N GLN A 622 5.98 9.00 -12.70
CA GLN A 622 4.90 8.14 -13.22
C GLN A 622 3.54 8.85 -13.20
N VAL A 623 3.25 9.66 -12.17
CA VAL A 623 2.04 10.50 -12.13
C VAL A 623 2.05 11.50 -13.28
N CYS A 624 3.17 12.20 -13.51
CA CYS A 624 3.31 13.14 -14.64
C CYS A 624 3.06 12.46 -15.98
N LYS A 625 3.69 11.30 -16.23
CA LYS A 625 3.47 10.50 -17.45
C LYS A 625 2.00 10.12 -17.64
N THR A 626 1.32 9.75 -16.55
CA THR A 626 -0.10 9.41 -16.58
C THR A 626 -0.94 10.63 -16.98
N ILE A 627 -0.61 11.81 -16.46
CA ILE A 627 -1.27 13.09 -16.81
C ILE A 627 -1.01 13.45 -18.27
N GLU A 628 0.25 13.37 -18.73
CA GLU A 628 0.64 13.63 -20.12
C GLU A 628 -0.09 12.71 -21.12
N ASN A 629 -0.36 11.47 -20.71
CA ASN A 629 -1.12 10.48 -21.47
C ASN A 629 -2.64 10.56 -21.25
N ASN A 630 -3.17 11.66 -20.69
CA ASN A 630 -4.59 11.87 -20.39
C ASN A 630 -5.24 10.70 -19.64
N PHE A 631 -4.50 10.10 -18.71
CA PHE A 631 -4.92 8.97 -17.87
C PHE A 631 -5.32 7.68 -18.61
N THR A 632 -4.98 7.55 -19.89
CA THR A 632 -5.26 6.33 -20.66
C THR A 632 -4.46 5.11 -20.15
N ASP A 633 -3.30 5.34 -19.54
CA ASP A 633 -2.41 4.33 -18.96
C ASP A 633 -2.39 4.39 -17.43
N ILE A 634 -3.51 4.74 -16.79
CA ILE A 634 -3.62 4.85 -15.32
C ILE A 634 -3.24 3.56 -14.56
N ASN A 635 -3.30 2.39 -15.21
CA ASN A 635 -2.78 1.14 -14.65
C ASN A 635 -1.27 1.19 -14.34
N ARG A 636 -0.50 2.08 -14.98
CA ARG A 636 0.91 2.38 -14.64
C ARG A 636 1.09 2.63 -13.15
N LEU A 637 0.16 3.36 -12.52
CA LEU A 637 0.23 3.68 -11.11
C LEU A 637 0.07 2.44 -10.21
N LEU A 638 -0.56 1.37 -10.72
CA LEU A 638 -0.72 0.09 -10.02
C LEU A 638 0.56 -0.77 -10.02
N LEU A 639 1.56 -0.43 -10.86
CA LEU A 639 2.80 -1.19 -10.99
C LEU A 639 3.94 -0.69 -10.08
N MET A 640 3.82 0.52 -9.52
CA MET A 640 4.92 1.20 -8.84
C MET A 640 5.36 0.51 -7.54
N LYS A 641 4.38 0.25 -6.66
CA LYS A 641 4.50 -0.33 -5.32
C LYS A 641 3.12 -0.84 -4.87
N LYS A 642 3.06 -1.84 -3.99
CA LYS A 642 1.82 -2.22 -3.30
C LYS A 642 1.21 -1.00 -2.58
N ILE A 643 -0.04 -0.66 -2.87
CA ILE A 643 -0.74 0.51 -2.29
C ILE A 643 -1.36 0.12 -0.93
N SER A 644 -0.52 -0.13 0.07
CA SER A 644 -0.96 -0.53 1.42
C SER A 644 -0.47 0.40 2.52
N ASP A 645 0.75 0.92 2.40
CA ASP A 645 1.37 1.83 3.35
C ASP A 645 0.66 3.19 3.41
N TYR A 646 0.46 3.72 4.62
CA TYR A 646 -0.29 4.95 4.85
C TYR A 646 0.38 6.17 4.21
N ASN A 647 1.68 6.34 4.43
CA ASN A 647 2.43 7.48 3.89
C ASN A 647 2.45 7.43 2.35
N TYR A 648 2.68 6.26 1.78
CA TYR A 648 2.62 6.08 0.32
C TYR A 648 1.23 6.38 -0.26
N LYS A 649 0.14 5.98 0.43
CA LYS A 649 -1.23 6.35 0.01
C LYS A 649 -1.44 7.87 0.04
N GLN A 650 -0.96 8.53 1.09
CA GLN A 650 -1.02 9.99 1.23
C GLN A 650 -0.26 10.67 0.10
N ASP A 651 1.00 10.29 -0.13
CA ASP A 651 1.85 10.84 -1.19
C ASP A 651 1.23 10.65 -2.57
N LEU A 652 0.71 9.46 -2.85
CA LEU A 652 0.12 9.14 -4.14
C LEU A 652 -1.18 9.93 -4.38
N VAL A 653 -2.05 10.06 -3.39
CA VAL A 653 -3.28 10.86 -3.48
C VAL A 653 -2.96 12.34 -3.63
N ALA A 654 -2.03 12.87 -2.82
CA ALA A 654 -1.62 14.27 -2.88
C ALA A 654 -1.00 14.60 -4.23
N CYS A 655 -0.01 13.83 -4.68
CA CYS A 655 0.64 14.02 -5.97
C CYS A 655 -0.36 13.96 -7.14
N SER A 656 -1.19 12.91 -7.17
CA SER A 656 -2.17 12.69 -8.23
C SER A 656 -3.17 13.83 -8.37
N ILE A 657 -3.79 14.25 -7.26
CA ILE A 657 -4.83 15.29 -7.27
C ILE A 657 -4.20 16.67 -7.52
N ILE A 658 -3.13 17.02 -6.82
CA ILE A 658 -2.52 18.35 -6.93
C ILE A 658 -1.93 18.59 -8.32
N TYR A 659 -1.27 17.59 -8.93
CA TYR A 659 -0.69 17.77 -10.27
C TYR A 659 -1.77 17.86 -11.37
N SER A 660 -3.02 17.52 -11.05
CA SER A 660 -4.15 17.51 -11.98
C SER A 660 -5.23 18.54 -11.63
N MET A 661 -5.01 19.40 -10.62
CA MET A 661 -6.07 20.29 -10.11
C MET A 661 -6.36 21.50 -11.00
N ASP A 662 -5.50 21.75 -12.00
CA ASP A 662 -5.77 22.68 -13.11
C ASP A 662 -6.65 22.07 -14.22
N GLN A 663 -7.03 20.79 -14.09
CA GLN A 663 -7.92 20.08 -15.00
C GLN A 663 -9.33 19.92 -14.43
N GLU A 664 -10.31 19.70 -15.32
CA GLU A 664 -11.69 19.43 -14.92
C GLU A 664 -11.85 17.97 -14.46
N LEU A 665 -11.85 17.76 -13.14
CA LEU A 665 -12.02 16.43 -12.53
C LEU A 665 -13.47 16.24 -12.03
N PHE A 666 -14.18 15.29 -12.65
CA PHE A 666 -15.56 14.91 -12.29
C PHE A 666 -15.61 13.49 -11.70
N LEU A 667 -16.76 13.11 -11.15
CA LEU A 667 -16.98 11.81 -10.48
C LEU A 667 -16.55 10.60 -11.33
N GLU A 668 -16.84 10.63 -12.63
CA GLU A 668 -16.52 9.54 -13.56
C GLU A 668 -15.07 9.56 -14.05
N HIS A 669 -14.27 10.57 -13.71
CA HIS A 669 -12.88 10.69 -14.14
C HIS A 669 -12.03 9.53 -13.58
N PRO A 670 -11.19 8.84 -14.38
CA PRO A 670 -10.41 7.69 -13.92
C PRO A 670 -9.55 7.99 -12.70
N LEU A 671 -8.91 9.16 -12.68
CA LEU A 671 -8.12 9.64 -11.54
C LEU A 671 -8.95 9.73 -10.25
N VAL A 672 -10.16 10.31 -10.33
CA VAL A 672 -11.05 10.49 -9.17
C VAL A 672 -11.49 9.13 -8.61
N ARG A 673 -11.82 8.17 -9.49
CA ARG A 673 -12.17 6.82 -9.06
C ARG A 673 -10.99 6.09 -8.43
N PHE A 674 -9.79 6.21 -9.02
CA PHE A 674 -8.55 5.67 -8.47
C PHE A 674 -8.25 6.21 -7.07
N THR A 675 -8.22 7.54 -6.91
CA THR A 675 -7.95 8.17 -5.61
C THR A 675 -9.06 7.93 -4.59
N SER A 676 -10.33 7.91 -5.03
CA SER A 676 -11.49 7.56 -4.18
C SER A 676 -11.35 6.15 -3.60
N ASN A 677 -10.86 5.20 -4.40
CA ASN A 677 -10.59 3.84 -3.91
C ASN A 677 -9.46 3.81 -2.87
N ILE A 678 -8.40 4.61 -3.06
CA ILE A 678 -7.31 4.73 -2.08
C ILE A 678 -7.83 5.34 -0.78
N ILE A 679 -8.53 6.47 -0.86
CA ILE A 679 -9.12 7.18 0.28
C ILE A 679 -10.10 6.26 1.02
N GLY A 680 -10.96 5.57 0.28
CA GLY A 680 -11.90 4.60 0.81
C GLY A 680 -11.27 3.35 1.40
N SER A 681 -9.95 3.18 1.31
CA SER A 681 -9.20 2.10 1.95
C SER A 681 -8.50 2.54 3.25
N THR A 682 -8.68 3.80 3.66
CA THR A 682 -8.01 4.41 4.81
C THR A 682 -9.04 4.74 5.90
N GLU A 683 -8.69 4.56 7.18
CA GLU A 683 -9.55 4.76 8.34
C GLU A 683 -9.86 6.25 8.60
N LEU A 684 -10.85 6.78 7.89
CA LEU A 684 -11.24 8.20 7.94
C LEU A 684 -12.03 8.60 9.20
N ASP A 685 -12.18 7.73 10.20
CA ASP A 685 -12.78 8.08 11.50
C ASP A 685 -11.87 9.02 12.33
N ARG A 686 -10.57 9.09 12.01
CA ARG A 686 -9.58 9.92 12.71
C ARG A 686 -9.31 11.24 12.00
N ILE A 687 -9.24 12.34 12.77
CA ILE A 687 -9.02 13.69 12.22
C ILE A 687 -7.66 13.87 11.56
N ILE A 688 -6.58 13.33 12.14
CA ILE A 688 -5.23 13.40 11.56
C ILE A 688 -5.24 12.74 10.16
N VAL A 689 -5.86 11.57 10.06
CA VAL A 689 -6.00 10.84 8.81
C VAL A 689 -6.84 11.62 7.79
N GLN A 690 -7.91 12.30 8.21
CA GLN A 690 -8.70 13.18 7.35
C GLN A 690 -7.87 14.38 6.84
N MET A 691 -7.06 15.01 7.70
CA MET A 691 -6.22 16.16 7.33
C MET A 691 -5.20 15.79 6.27
N ASP A 692 -4.61 14.60 6.38
CA ASP A 692 -3.60 14.10 5.47
C ASP A 692 -4.19 13.64 4.13
N MET A 693 -5.32 12.94 4.16
CA MET A 693 -5.91 12.34 2.95
C MET A 693 -6.84 13.28 2.17
N LEU A 694 -7.55 14.19 2.85
CA LEU A 694 -8.62 14.99 2.24
C LEU A 694 -8.19 16.39 1.83
N ALA A 695 -7.08 16.91 2.34
CA ALA A 695 -6.60 18.25 1.99
C ALA A 695 -6.40 18.46 0.47
N PRO A 696 -5.83 17.51 -0.31
CA PRO A 696 -5.74 17.65 -1.76
C PRO A 696 -7.10 17.84 -2.44
N ILE A 697 -8.14 17.14 -1.97
CA ILE A 697 -9.51 17.24 -2.48
C ILE A 697 -10.09 18.62 -2.18
N VAL A 698 -9.83 19.16 -0.99
CA VAL A 698 -10.30 20.49 -0.60
C VAL A 698 -9.63 21.57 -1.46
N PHE A 699 -8.31 21.52 -1.61
CA PHE A 699 -7.57 22.51 -2.41
C PHE A 699 -7.90 22.45 -3.91
N ALA A 700 -8.25 21.29 -4.43
CA ALA A 700 -8.72 21.13 -5.80
C ALA A 700 -10.24 21.40 -5.99
N ASP A 701 -10.94 21.88 -4.95
CA ASP A 701 -12.39 22.15 -4.95
C ASP A 701 -13.26 20.94 -5.38
N LEU A 702 -12.83 19.72 -5.04
CA LEU A 702 -13.49 18.46 -5.45
C LEU A 702 -14.47 17.90 -4.40
N HIS A 703 -14.54 18.52 -3.23
CA HIS A 703 -15.36 18.09 -2.10
C HIS A 703 -16.84 18.51 -2.28
N ASN A 704 -17.73 17.93 -1.46
CA ASN A 704 -19.13 18.34 -1.44
C ASN A 704 -19.26 19.77 -0.88
N LYS A 705 -19.96 20.65 -1.60
CA LYS A 705 -20.01 22.10 -1.32
C LYS A 705 -21.31 22.72 -1.77
N ASP A 706 -21.84 23.69 -1.01
CA ASP A 706 -23.07 24.44 -1.33
C ASP A 706 -24.29 23.54 -1.65
N GLY A 707 -24.39 22.37 -0.99
CA GLY A 707 -25.44 21.38 -1.25
C GLY A 707 -25.31 20.64 -2.60
N LYS A 708 -24.22 20.87 -3.34
CA LYS A 708 -23.86 20.12 -4.55
C LYS A 708 -22.92 18.98 -4.18
N VAL A 709 -23.16 17.84 -4.83
CA VAL A 709 -22.29 16.67 -4.74
C VAL A 709 -21.05 16.93 -5.60
N GLY A 710 -19.88 16.91 -4.97
CA GLY A 710 -18.57 17.04 -5.62
C GLY A 710 -18.14 15.73 -6.28
N ALA A 711 -16.85 15.61 -6.59
CA ALA A 711 -16.28 14.43 -7.24
C ALA A 711 -16.21 13.21 -6.30
N TYR A 712 -16.36 13.40 -4.98
CA TYR A 712 -16.27 12.36 -3.95
C TYR A 712 -17.57 12.21 -3.13
N PRO A 713 -18.64 11.60 -3.69
CA PRO A 713 -19.98 11.54 -3.09
C PRO A 713 -20.06 10.73 -1.78
N ARG A 714 -19.09 9.84 -1.53
CA ARG A 714 -19.02 9.00 -0.31
C ARG A 714 -18.44 9.74 0.90
N LEU A 715 -17.92 10.96 0.70
CA LEU A 715 -17.40 11.84 1.75
C LEU A 715 -18.49 12.85 2.17
N GLN A 716 -19.26 12.49 3.18
CA GLN A 716 -20.43 13.23 3.66
C GLN A 716 -20.07 14.12 4.87
N PHE A 717 -18.97 14.86 4.78
CA PHE A 717 -18.59 15.85 5.78
C PHE A 717 -19.26 17.20 5.52
N SER A 718 -19.54 17.97 6.58
CA SER A 718 -20.00 19.35 6.46
C SER A 718 -18.98 20.25 5.77
N GLU A 719 -19.47 21.35 5.18
CA GLU A 719 -18.60 22.40 4.65
C GLU A 719 -17.67 22.99 5.72
N ASN A 720 -18.16 23.13 6.96
CA ASN A 720 -17.34 23.59 8.09
C ASN A 720 -16.16 22.63 8.33
N ARG A 721 -16.41 21.32 8.29
CA ARG A 721 -15.36 20.31 8.42
C ARG A 721 -14.30 20.43 7.32
N TYR A 722 -14.69 20.57 6.05
CA TYR A 722 -13.72 20.76 4.96
C TYR A 722 -12.90 22.05 5.10
N ARG A 723 -13.52 23.14 5.55
CA ARG A 723 -12.81 24.39 5.86
C ARG A 723 -11.80 24.20 6.98
N GLN A 724 -12.18 23.52 8.06
CA GLN A 724 -11.28 23.18 9.16
C GLN A 724 -10.10 22.33 8.68
N LEU A 725 -10.35 21.28 7.89
CA LEU A 725 -9.29 20.43 7.33
C LEU A 725 -8.28 21.27 6.55
N ALA A 726 -8.72 22.15 5.66
CA ALA A 726 -7.81 23.04 4.95
C ALA A 726 -7.03 23.98 5.88
N CYS A 727 -7.65 24.48 6.96
CA CYS A 727 -6.99 25.34 7.95
C CYS A 727 -5.96 24.61 8.82
N PHE A 728 -6.06 23.30 9.01
CA PHE A 728 -5.06 22.55 9.80
C PHE A 728 -4.02 21.86 8.93
N SER A 729 -4.30 21.65 7.63
CA SER A 729 -3.38 21.02 6.68
C SER A 729 -2.29 21.95 6.13
N PHE A 730 -1.97 23.07 6.81
CA PHE A 730 -0.85 23.97 6.48
C PHE A 730 0.54 23.37 6.78
N SER A 731 0.73 22.09 6.46
CA SER A 731 1.98 21.39 6.68
C SER A 731 2.99 21.68 5.56
N SER A 732 4.27 21.70 5.92
CA SER A 732 5.41 21.73 4.98
C SER A 732 5.41 20.60 3.95
N TYR A 733 4.62 19.57 4.20
CA TYR A 733 4.47 18.41 3.35
C TYR A 733 3.79 18.75 2.01
N PHE A 734 2.65 19.45 2.01
CA PHE A 734 1.86 19.69 0.80
C PHE A 734 2.55 20.63 -0.21
N ILE A 735 3.41 21.54 0.26
CA ILE A 735 4.02 22.55 -0.62
C ILE A 735 4.96 21.95 -1.66
N ASN A 736 5.54 20.79 -1.37
CA ASN A 736 6.38 20.07 -2.32
C ASN A 736 5.62 19.71 -3.60
N TYR A 737 4.31 19.51 -3.51
CA TYR A 737 3.47 19.15 -4.64
C TYR A 737 2.89 20.40 -5.34
N THR A 738 2.68 21.51 -4.65
CA THR A 738 2.06 22.71 -5.25
C THR A 738 3.03 23.54 -6.08
N LEU A 739 4.34 23.44 -5.84
CA LEU A 739 5.40 24.11 -6.61
C LEU A 739 5.79 23.35 -7.90
N TYR A 740 4.88 22.55 -8.45
CA TYR A 740 5.11 21.72 -9.65
C TYR A 740 5.13 22.54 -10.94
N ASN A 741 4.09 23.33 -11.17
CA ASN A 741 3.98 24.23 -12.31
C ASN A 741 3.13 25.46 -11.94
N ASP A 742 3.13 26.48 -12.80
CA ASP A 742 2.43 27.75 -12.51
C ASP A 742 0.92 27.60 -12.45
N ALA A 743 0.30 26.74 -13.27
CA ALA A 743 -1.14 26.53 -13.24
C ALA A 743 -1.58 25.92 -11.90
N VAL A 744 -0.90 24.86 -11.47
CA VAL A 744 -1.09 24.22 -10.17
C VAL A 744 -0.85 25.22 -9.04
N PHE A 745 0.30 25.91 -9.02
CA PHE A 745 0.59 26.91 -8.01
C PHE A 745 -0.53 27.97 -7.91
N MET A 746 -1.05 28.45 -9.04
CA MET A 746 -2.12 29.44 -9.07
C MET A 746 -3.47 28.89 -8.57
N VAL A 747 -3.87 27.67 -8.96
CA VAL A 747 -5.10 27.04 -8.44
C VAL A 747 -5.03 26.90 -6.93
N TRP A 748 -3.87 26.50 -6.40
CA TRP A 748 -3.66 26.38 -4.96
C TRP A 748 -3.82 27.73 -4.26
N ILE A 749 -3.18 28.79 -4.77
CA ILE A 749 -3.34 30.16 -4.23
C ILE A 749 -4.80 30.62 -4.27
N MET A 750 -5.53 30.30 -5.34
CA MET A 750 -6.94 30.68 -5.47
C MET A 750 -7.87 29.92 -4.51
N SER A 751 -7.53 28.69 -4.14
CA SER A 751 -8.31 27.87 -3.22
C SER A 751 -8.49 28.52 -1.83
N PHE A 752 -7.56 29.39 -1.41
CA PHE A 752 -7.62 30.09 -0.12
C PHE A 752 -8.77 31.08 0.02
N ARG A 753 -9.38 31.50 -1.10
CA ARG A 753 -10.61 32.30 -1.07
C ARG A 753 -11.73 31.63 -0.28
N TYR A 754 -11.72 30.30 -0.23
CA TYR A 754 -12.74 29.49 0.41
C TYR A 754 -12.39 29.06 1.84
N THR A 755 -11.10 28.91 2.16
CA THR A 755 -10.64 28.31 3.42
C THR A 755 -10.34 29.35 4.50
N CYS A 756 -9.95 30.57 4.12
CA CYS A 756 -9.80 31.69 5.05
C CYS A 756 -11.19 32.32 5.30
N MET A 757 -11.64 32.37 6.56
CA MET A 757 -12.97 32.85 6.95
C MET A 757 -13.24 34.22 6.32
N LYS A 758 -14.29 34.32 5.49
CA LYS A 758 -14.66 35.56 4.76
C LYS A 758 -14.77 36.81 5.66
N ASP A 759 -15.01 36.63 6.95
CA ASP A 759 -15.25 37.70 7.93
C ASP A 759 -14.15 37.84 9.01
N GLU A 760 -13.21 36.88 9.10
CA GLU A 760 -12.08 36.88 10.04
C GLU A 760 -10.81 36.43 9.30
N PHE A 761 -10.31 37.27 8.39
CA PHE A 761 -9.01 37.05 7.77
C PHE A 761 -7.91 37.23 8.82
N VAL A 762 -7.42 36.12 9.38
CA VAL A 762 -6.22 36.15 10.22
C VAL A 762 -5.02 36.01 9.29
N THR A 763 -4.25 37.09 9.12
CA THR A 763 -3.09 37.13 8.22
C THR A 763 -2.10 35.99 8.46
N SER A 764 -1.99 35.48 9.69
CA SER A 764 -1.15 34.33 10.05
C SER A 764 -1.64 32.96 9.55
N CYS A 765 -2.88 32.86 9.06
CA CYS A 765 -3.44 31.61 8.52
C CYS A 765 -3.30 31.52 7.00
N TYR A 766 -2.58 32.47 6.37
CA TYR A 766 -2.33 32.44 4.93
C TYR A 766 -1.00 31.71 4.64
N PRO A 767 -0.94 30.73 3.71
CA PRO A 767 0.27 29.94 3.51
C PRO A 767 1.47 30.74 3.02
N LEU A 768 1.26 31.86 2.31
CA LEU A 768 2.34 32.77 1.91
C LEU A 768 2.89 33.60 3.09
N THR A 769 2.35 33.41 4.31
CA THR A 769 2.84 34.03 5.54
C THR A 769 3.42 33.01 6.53
N ALA A 770 3.34 31.71 6.22
CA ALA A 770 3.90 30.64 7.05
C ALA A 770 5.43 30.63 6.98
N ASN A 771 6.08 31.02 8.08
CA ASN A 771 7.53 31.31 8.12
C ASN A 771 8.44 30.17 7.63
N LYS A 772 8.10 28.91 7.91
CA LYS A 772 8.87 27.72 7.49
C LYS A 772 8.84 27.48 5.98
N LEU A 773 7.89 28.06 5.25
CA LEU A 773 7.62 27.75 3.84
C LEU A 773 8.04 28.87 2.88
N ASN A 774 7.98 30.10 3.37
CA ASN A 774 8.08 31.31 2.55
C ASN A 774 9.36 31.42 1.73
N ARG A 775 10.49 30.88 2.20
CA ARG A 775 11.75 30.90 1.42
C ARG A 775 11.59 30.18 0.08
N ARG A 776 11.07 28.95 0.10
CA ARG A 776 10.91 28.13 -1.10
C ARG A 776 9.86 28.69 -2.05
N ILE A 777 8.78 29.25 -1.49
CA ILE A 777 7.76 29.93 -2.28
C ILE A 777 8.34 31.18 -2.96
N CYS A 778 9.09 32.00 -2.22
CA CYS A 778 9.77 33.17 -2.76
C CYS A 778 10.68 32.78 -3.93
N GLN A 779 11.53 31.76 -3.74
CA GLN A 779 12.38 31.22 -4.79
C GLN A 779 11.58 30.77 -6.02
N TYR A 780 10.44 30.12 -5.82
CA TYR A 780 9.58 29.69 -6.92
C TYR A 780 8.91 30.86 -7.67
N ILE A 781 8.41 31.87 -6.95
CA ILE A 781 7.77 33.07 -7.50
C ILE A 781 8.77 33.83 -8.39
N PHE A 782 10.02 33.96 -7.94
CA PHE A 782 11.05 34.76 -8.61
C PHE A 782 12.05 33.95 -9.43
N ARG A 783 11.79 32.65 -9.69
CA ARG A 783 12.72 31.73 -10.37
C ARG A 783 13.15 32.20 -11.77
N ASN A 784 12.32 33.00 -12.44
CA ASN A 784 12.59 33.56 -13.76
C ASN A 784 13.27 34.94 -13.72
N GLY A 785 13.53 35.48 -12.52
CA GLY A 785 14.14 36.79 -12.33
C GLY A 785 13.21 37.98 -12.61
N ASP A 786 11.88 37.78 -12.58
CA ASP A 786 10.87 38.80 -12.87
C ASP A 786 9.73 38.84 -11.83
N MET A 787 8.90 39.90 -11.87
CA MET A 787 7.74 40.09 -10.99
C MET A 787 6.45 39.46 -11.54
N LYS A 788 6.50 38.57 -12.55
CA LYS A 788 5.29 38.12 -13.25
C LYS A 788 4.32 37.39 -12.31
N LEU A 789 4.82 36.45 -11.50
CA LEU A 789 3.99 35.69 -10.58
C LEU A 789 3.53 36.53 -9.38
N SER A 790 4.41 37.36 -8.81
CA SER A 790 4.05 38.25 -7.69
C SER A 790 2.94 39.23 -8.10
N ASN A 791 3.02 39.83 -9.30
CA ASN A 791 1.98 40.71 -9.82
C ASN A 791 0.63 39.99 -10.00
N ILE A 792 0.64 38.71 -10.39
CA ILE A 792 -0.60 37.92 -10.49
C ILE A 792 -1.18 37.67 -9.08
N ILE A 793 -0.33 37.36 -8.09
CA ILE A 793 -0.75 37.19 -6.69
C ILE A 793 -1.34 38.50 -6.15
N ASP A 794 -0.67 39.63 -6.35
CA ASP A 794 -1.15 40.95 -5.89
C ASP A 794 -2.53 41.27 -6.46
N LYS A 795 -2.73 41.02 -7.76
CA LYS A 795 -4.04 41.19 -8.41
C LYS A 795 -5.09 40.26 -7.81
N PHE A 796 -4.76 38.99 -7.58
CA PHE A 796 -5.67 38.05 -6.94
C PHE A 796 -6.09 38.52 -5.53
N ILE A 797 -5.14 38.99 -4.72
CA ILE A 797 -5.42 39.52 -3.38
C ILE A 797 -6.33 40.75 -3.46
N ALA A 798 -6.08 41.66 -4.40
CA ALA A 798 -6.92 42.84 -4.63
C ALA A 798 -8.37 42.45 -5.00
N ASP A 799 -8.54 41.43 -5.85
CA ASP A 799 -9.85 40.96 -6.30
C ASP A 799 -10.60 40.17 -5.20
N ALA A 800 -9.88 39.38 -4.41
CA ALA A 800 -10.47 38.49 -3.41
C ALA A 800 -10.73 39.19 -2.05
N TYR A 801 -9.85 40.11 -1.65
CA TYR A 801 -9.82 40.74 -0.32
C TYR A 801 -9.59 42.26 -0.41
N PRO A 802 -10.48 43.03 -1.06
CA PRO A 802 -10.26 44.44 -1.32
C PRO A 802 -10.15 45.31 -0.06
N ALA A 803 -10.66 44.85 1.09
CA ALA A 803 -10.57 45.57 2.36
C ALA A 803 -9.20 45.39 3.07
N GLN A 804 -8.48 44.32 2.76
CA GLN A 804 -7.20 43.95 3.39
C GLN A 804 -6.02 43.98 2.41
N VAL A 805 -6.24 44.37 1.15
CA VAL A 805 -5.23 44.31 0.08
C VAL A 805 -3.91 44.95 0.49
N ASP A 806 -3.95 46.16 1.07
CA ASP A 806 -2.74 46.87 1.49
C ASP A 806 -1.99 46.11 2.58
N GLU A 807 -2.69 45.61 3.60
CA GLU A 807 -2.04 44.87 4.70
C GLU A 807 -1.36 43.60 4.20
N VAL A 808 -2.10 42.79 3.43
CA VAL A 808 -1.63 41.49 2.95
C VAL A 808 -0.49 41.66 1.97
N THR A 809 -0.65 42.49 0.93
CA THR A 809 0.39 42.69 -0.08
C THR A 809 1.65 43.29 0.53
N HIS A 810 1.55 44.26 1.45
CA HIS A 810 2.75 44.77 2.12
C HIS A 810 3.48 43.66 2.91
N ILE A 811 2.77 42.82 3.66
CA ILE A 811 3.39 41.71 4.40
C ILE A 811 4.07 40.71 3.45
N LEU A 812 3.44 40.37 2.32
CA LEU A 812 4.04 39.48 1.32
C LEU A 812 5.31 40.07 0.72
N HIS A 813 5.28 41.33 0.28
CA HIS A 813 6.45 42.00 -0.27
C HIS A 813 7.56 42.20 0.79
N PHE A 814 7.22 42.35 2.08
CA PHE A 814 8.19 42.30 3.19
C PHE A 814 8.88 40.93 3.25
N ILE A 815 8.11 39.85 3.27
CA ILE A 815 8.62 38.47 3.29
C ILE A 815 9.53 38.21 2.07
N TRP A 816 9.08 38.60 0.87
CA TRP A 816 9.82 38.44 -0.37
C TRP A 816 11.12 39.24 -0.37
N THR A 817 11.11 40.49 0.09
CA THR A 817 12.32 41.32 0.22
C THR A 817 13.36 40.65 1.13
N VAL A 818 12.93 40.12 2.28
CA VAL A 818 13.83 39.41 3.22
C VAL A 818 14.48 38.20 2.56
N TYR A 819 13.69 37.33 1.93
CA TYR A 819 14.24 36.10 1.33
C TYR A 819 15.06 36.35 0.06
N LEU A 820 14.70 37.35 -0.77
CA LEU A 820 15.55 37.77 -1.91
C LEU A 820 16.93 38.28 -1.45
N CYS A 821 17.01 38.93 -0.28
CA CYS A 821 18.28 39.36 0.30
C CYS A 821 19.11 38.18 0.86
N ALA A 822 18.48 37.03 1.14
CA ALA A 822 19.11 35.84 1.66
C ALA A 822 19.66 34.89 0.58
N GLU A 823 19.38 35.16 -0.70
CA GLU A 823 19.88 34.37 -1.82
C GLU A 823 21.41 34.50 -1.97
N GLU A 824 22.05 33.44 -2.46
CA GLU A 824 23.51 33.43 -2.67
C GLU A 824 23.95 34.49 -3.69
N ASN A 825 23.12 34.72 -4.72
CA ASN A 825 23.29 35.75 -5.73
C ASN A 825 22.07 36.69 -5.74
N PRO A 826 22.01 37.70 -4.85
CA PRO A 826 20.85 38.57 -4.71
C PRO A 826 20.52 39.35 -6.00
N ASN A 827 19.29 39.22 -6.50
CA ASN A 827 18.81 40.02 -7.62
C ASN A 827 18.42 41.43 -7.14
N VAL A 828 19.34 42.38 -7.33
CA VAL A 828 19.17 43.78 -6.87
C VAL A 828 17.91 44.44 -7.41
N GLN A 829 17.53 44.16 -8.65
CA GLN A 829 16.34 44.75 -9.26
C GLN A 829 15.06 44.26 -8.57
N LEU A 830 14.94 42.95 -8.33
CA LEU A 830 13.78 42.39 -7.62
C LEU A 830 13.72 42.87 -6.16
N ILE A 831 14.86 42.92 -5.46
CA ILE A 831 14.92 43.45 -4.09
C ILE A 831 14.41 44.88 -4.06
N LYS A 832 14.86 45.71 -5.00
CA LYS A 832 14.44 47.10 -5.10
C LYS A 832 12.95 47.23 -5.40
N GLU A 833 12.42 46.45 -6.35
CA GLU A 833 10.99 46.48 -6.70
C GLU A 833 10.08 46.11 -5.53
N ASN A 834 10.42 45.04 -4.80
CA ASN A 834 9.66 44.61 -3.61
C ASN A 834 9.82 45.60 -2.44
N TYR A 835 11.02 46.16 -2.23
CA TYR A 835 11.27 47.14 -1.18
C TYR A 835 10.55 48.47 -1.45
N ASP A 836 10.60 48.97 -2.69
CA ASP A 836 9.90 50.19 -3.10
C ASP A 836 8.38 50.04 -2.94
N PHE A 837 7.83 48.82 -3.06
CA PHE A 837 6.41 48.52 -2.82
C PHE A 837 5.98 48.72 -1.36
N ILE A 838 6.81 48.33 -0.40
CA ILE A 838 6.51 48.41 1.04
C ILE A 838 7.01 49.69 1.71
N ARG A 839 7.70 50.55 0.96
CA ARG A 839 8.31 51.76 1.49
C ARG A 839 7.25 52.73 2.01
N ASN A 840 7.41 53.18 3.25
CA ASN A 840 6.43 53.96 4.02
C ASN A 840 5.12 53.21 4.37
N SER A 841 5.09 51.88 4.29
CA SER A 841 3.92 51.11 4.69
C SER A 841 3.70 51.20 6.20
N LYS A 842 2.47 51.57 6.61
CA LYS A 842 2.01 51.54 8.00
C LYS A 842 1.77 50.12 8.54
N HIS A 843 1.76 49.12 7.65
CA HIS A 843 1.47 47.72 7.98
C HIS A 843 2.73 46.92 8.33
N ILE A 844 3.91 47.44 8.01
CA ILE A 844 5.19 46.82 8.36
C ILE A 844 5.63 47.31 9.74
N SER A 845 5.62 46.41 10.71
CA SER A 845 5.91 46.70 12.11
C SER A 845 6.76 45.59 12.75
N LYS A 846 6.99 45.68 14.05
CA LYS A 846 7.66 44.60 14.80
C LYS A 846 6.86 43.29 14.76
N ASP A 847 5.55 43.36 14.54
CA ASP A 847 4.67 42.19 14.46
C ASP A 847 4.78 41.48 13.09
N SER A 848 5.55 42.04 12.15
CA SER A 848 5.89 41.40 10.88
C SER A 848 7.03 40.38 10.99
N ALA A 849 7.85 40.46 12.05
CA ALA A 849 9.02 39.59 12.24
C ALA A 849 8.68 38.08 12.31
N PRO A 850 7.58 37.62 12.93
CA PRO A 850 7.23 36.20 13.00
C PRO A 850 6.98 35.52 11.65
N PHE A 851 6.71 36.27 10.57
CA PHE A 851 6.43 35.73 9.24
C PHE A 851 7.69 35.30 8.46
N VAL A 852 8.88 35.57 8.98
CA VAL A 852 10.17 35.18 8.39
C VAL A 852 11.01 34.38 9.38
N LEU A 853 11.62 33.29 8.90
CA LEU A 853 12.53 32.47 9.71
C LEU A 853 13.95 32.99 9.52
N LEU A 854 14.49 33.69 10.52
CA LEU A 854 15.73 34.45 10.39
C LEU A 854 16.97 33.71 10.93
N ASP A 855 16.81 32.60 11.64
CA ASP A 855 17.89 32.01 12.45
C ASP A 855 19.18 31.74 11.68
N ASP A 856 19.08 31.25 10.44
CA ASP A 856 20.24 30.92 9.60
C ASP A 856 20.55 31.95 8.50
N ILE A 857 19.68 32.95 8.29
CA ILE A 857 19.79 33.90 7.18
C ILE A 857 19.96 35.36 7.62
N ARG A 858 19.79 35.67 8.92
CA ARG A 858 19.78 37.05 9.44
C ARG A 858 21.01 37.84 9.04
N GLU A 859 22.21 37.28 9.25
CA GLU A 859 23.46 38.00 8.96
C GLU A 859 23.61 38.31 7.47
N GLN A 860 23.29 37.34 6.61
CA GLN A 860 23.32 37.51 5.16
C GLN A 860 22.33 38.59 4.71
N VAL A 861 21.08 38.54 5.19
CA VAL A 861 20.06 39.55 4.86
C VAL A 861 20.51 40.95 5.29
N LEU A 862 21.01 41.10 6.52
CA LEU A 862 21.48 42.38 7.03
C LEU A 862 22.68 42.91 6.24
N LYS A 863 23.60 42.02 5.84
CA LYS A 863 24.73 42.38 4.99
C LYS A 863 24.26 42.87 3.63
N THR A 864 23.41 42.10 2.94
CA THR A 864 22.85 42.47 1.63
C THR A 864 22.12 43.81 1.68
N LEU A 865 21.29 44.06 2.70
CA LEU A 865 20.57 45.34 2.85
C LEU A 865 21.51 46.53 3.08
N ASN A 866 22.59 46.33 3.85
CA ASN A 866 23.61 47.37 4.07
C ASN A 866 24.42 47.63 2.79
N ASP A 867 24.80 46.58 2.07
CA ASP A 867 25.55 46.68 0.80
C ASP A 867 24.71 47.35 -0.30
N LEU A 868 23.38 47.16 -0.28
CA LEU A 868 22.43 47.77 -1.22
C LEU A 868 21.90 49.13 -0.78
N LYS A 869 22.37 49.70 0.34
CA LYS A 869 21.86 50.97 0.89
C LYS A 869 21.84 52.11 -0.14
N ASP A 870 22.93 52.28 -0.90
CA ASP A 870 23.05 53.34 -1.91
C ASP A 870 22.17 53.08 -3.15
N HIS A 871 21.74 51.83 -3.37
CA HIS A 871 20.86 51.44 -4.48
C HIS A 871 19.37 51.56 -4.12
N LEU A 872 19.04 51.41 -2.84
CA LEU A 872 17.68 51.44 -2.28
C LEU A 872 17.28 52.85 -1.80
N CYS A 873 18.21 53.65 -1.28
CA CYS A 873 17.92 54.97 -0.71
C CYS A 873 18.29 56.11 -1.67
N ARG A 874 17.38 57.08 -1.87
CA ARG A 874 17.63 58.28 -2.70
C ARG A 874 17.82 59.55 -1.87
N ASN A 875 17.41 59.52 -0.61
CA ASN A 875 17.48 60.65 0.32
C ASN A 875 17.58 60.15 1.79
N GLU A 876 17.69 61.08 2.73
CA GLU A 876 17.83 60.79 4.16
C GLU A 876 16.57 60.14 4.79
N ASN A 877 15.37 60.45 4.28
CA ASN A 877 14.15 59.78 4.73
C ASN A 877 14.15 58.29 4.36
N ASP A 878 14.68 57.95 3.20
CA ASP A 878 14.77 56.56 2.73
C ASP A 878 15.74 55.75 3.58
N VAL A 879 16.83 56.39 4.01
CA VAL A 879 17.78 55.80 4.95
C VAL A 879 17.10 55.52 6.29
N ASN A 880 16.23 56.42 6.77
CA ASN A 880 15.48 56.22 8.00
C ASN A 880 14.46 55.08 7.89
N GLU A 881 13.76 54.94 6.76
CA GLU A 881 12.83 53.83 6.52
C GLU A 881 13.56 52.49 6.39
N LEU A 882 14.70 52.45 5.68
CA LEU A 882 15.54 51.25 5.61
C LEU A 882 16.06 50.84 7.00
N ASN A 883 16.47 51.80 7.82
CA ASN A 883 16.89 51.52 9.20
C ASN A 883 15.74 50.94 10.06
N LYS A 884 14.50 51.42 9.89
CA LYS A 884 13.32 50.82 10.55
C LYS A 884 13.11 49.36 10.11
N PHE A 885 13.24 49.09 8.82
CA PHE A 885 13.15 47.74 8.26
C PHE A 885 14.25 46.81 8.84
N ILE A 886 15.49 47.29 8.87
CA ILE A 886 16.63 46.57 9.48
C ILE A 886 16.38 46.28 10.97
N LEU A 887 15.83 47.23 11.72
CA LEU A 887 15.51 47.05 13.15
C LEU A 887 14.47 45.95 13.40
N ILE A 888 13.53 45.73 12.47
CA ILE A 888 12.55 44.64 12.55
C ILE A 888 13.27 43.28 12.44
N ILE A 889 14.25 43.17 11.52
CA ILE A 889 15.01 41.95 11.25
C ILE A 889 16.05 41.63 12.35
N GLN A 890 16.62 42.66 12.98
CA GLN A 890 17.64 42.50 14.02
C GLN A 890 17.11 41.92 15.33
N LYS A 891 15.80 42.01 15.59
CA LYS A 891 15.22 41.57 16.85
C LYS A 891 15.15 40.04 16.88
N LYS A 892 15.74 39.41 17.90
CA LYS A 892 15.46 37.99 18.21
C LYS A 892 13.99 37.89 18.64
N VAL A 893 13.20 37.11 17.91
CA VAL A 893 11.85 36.71 18.28
C VAL A 893 11.95 35.54 19.26
#